data_AF-A0A7H8QUK3-F1
#
_entry.id   AF-A0A7H8QUK3-F1
#
_cell.length_a   1.000
_cell.length_b   1.000
_cell.length_c   1.000
_cell.angle_alpha   90.00
_cell.angle_beta   90.00
_cell.angle_gamma   90.00
#
_symmetry.space_group_name_H-M   'P 1'
#
loop_
_entity.id
_entity.type
_entity.pdbx_description
1 polymer ?
#
loop_
_entity_poly.entity_id
_entity_poly.type
_entity_poly.pdbx_seq_one_letter_code
_entity_poly.pdbx_strand_id
1 'polypeptide(L)'
;MASMAKLILIHFWILALSILSNAARSSCWRNTTCSGPIDTSFPGEWESNIYAPASRTVRPKSILHVESKSRSIFQTGSGHNILKGNGSQIIFDFGLEVGGIVTVEYTASAVGGSLNLAFTEAKNWVGQVSDSSNGAFKLGDGHLSYDITAAGKGAYTMPDKKLRGGFRYLTVFLTTTADNATTTTLDVSDVSLEIGFQPTWSNLRAYQGYFHSNDELLNRIWYSGAYTVQTNAVPVDTGRQIPTVAYGWDNNATLGPGDTIIVDGAKRDRAVWPGDMGIAVPSSFVSIGDLDSVKNALQVMYDTQNADGSFAESGPPLSQQSSDTYHMWSMIGTYNYVLFTNDTTFLEANWNGYQKAMDYIYAKVDFPSGLLNVTGLRDWARWQQGFNNSEAQMILHQTLKTGAELAEWADNTTDLSSTWTTRAESLQTAINKYCFDDSYGAFKDNATDTKLHPQDANSMSILFGIADTNRVAKISQRLTENWTPIGAVAPELPENISPFISSFEIQAHFVAGRPDRALDLIRRSWGWYINNPNGTESTVIEGYLQNATFGYRSSRGYYYDASYISHSHGWSSGPTSALTNYVLGLSVTGRLGSTWQIAPQFGDLTSVQGGFTTSKGKYQAAWNRDTTDGSYELSFDVPEETEGVVILPSPGGGKKTKSVTLNGKALKWASSDETKTISISSGGAYRIRRRKPWIESPLVESTALSNSAGCRVFLKLDSLQPSGSFKSRQVLLSTCLTSRRIANALHKRGVGNLILTHLQDPANRGKQLHCFISSGGNAGLAAVIAARDLGCLCTVVVPLSTKPMMIEKLKDVGATEVIQHGASWFDADSYLRERFFNDAETKNSSNNLYLPPFDHPYVWNGNATLISELAGQLPPRGEDEEESRFPADVIVCSVGGGGLFNGIIQGLDEHFKKHPSTSKNTKPVDVLAVETQGADSLAYSLQKGSLQSLSAITSMAHSLGALQVAPRAFENAHSPPEGIKVTSVVASDAEAARGVVTFADTTRMLVELACGVSVDVALGKRLREAVGGDLTPNSRVVIIVCGGSNVSPEIVAEYRERLKNGWE
;
A
#
# COMPACT_ATOMS: atom_id res chain seq x y z
N MET A 1 42.86 -14.36 11.90
CA MET A 1 42.27 -14.81 13.18
C MET A 1 41.83 -13.65 14.09
N ALA A 2 42.60 -12.56 14.25
CA ALA A 2 42.20 -11.41 15.10
C ALA A 2 40.98 -10.60 14.58
N SER A 3 40.71 -10.59 13.27
CA SER A 3 39.53 -9.91 12.69
C SER A 3 38.22 -10.67 12.91
N MET A 4 38.28 -11.99 13.08
CA MET A 4 37.10 -12.84 13.27
C MET A 4 36.65 -12.80 14.75
N ALA A 5 37.59 -12.65 15.68
CA ALA A 5 37.29 -12.42 17.10
C ALA A 5 36.61 -11.06 17.36
N LYS A 6 36.94 -10.01 16.59
CA LYS A 6 36.28 -8.69 16.70
C LYS A 6 34.84 -8.71 16.18
N LEU A 7 34.54 -9.45 15.11
CA LEU A 7 33.18 -9.57 14.58
C LEU A 7 32.26 -10.37 15.52
N ILE A 8 32.80 -11.41 16.16
CA ILE A 8 32.08 -12.24 17.13
C ILE A 8 31.84 -11.48 18.44
N LEU A 9 32.79 -10.66 18.90
CA LEU A 9 32.57 -9.81 20.09
C LEU A 9 31.53 -8.71 19.85
N ILE A 10 31.49 -8.10 18.67
CA ILE A 10 30.47 -7.07 18.34
C ILE A 10 29.08 -7.70 18.23
N HIS A 11 28.95 -8.90 17.66
CA HIS A 11 27.69 -9.64 17.66
C HIS A 11 27.27 -10.08 19.07
N PHE A 12 28.20 -10.50 19.93
CA PHE A 12 27.88 -10.84 21.32
C PHE A 12 27.50 -9.62 22.16
N TRP A 13 28.07 -8.45 21.91
CA TRP A 13 27.68 -7.21 22.60
C TRP A 13 26.32 -6.69 22.15
N ILE A 14 25.98 -6.80 20.86
CA ILE A 14 24.65 -6.44 20.35
C ILE A 14 23.60 -7.43 20.89
N LEU A 15 23.91 -8.73 20.96
CA LEU A 15 23.00 -9.73 21.54
C LEU A 15 22.88 -9.61 23.08
N ALA A 16 23.96 -9.26 23.78
CA ALA A 16 23.95 -9.09 25.24
C ALA A 16 23.29 -7.78 25.69
N LEU A 17 23.35 -6.71 24.88
CA LEU A 17 22.60 -5.47 25.12
C LEU A 17 21.09 -5.63 24.85
N SER A 18 20.68 -6.59 24.01
CA SER A 18 19.27 -6.99 23.88
C SER A 18 18.76 -7.96 24.96
N ILE A 19 19.65 -8.49 25.81
CA ILE A 19 19.28 -9.44 26.90
C ILE A 19 19.36 -8.77 28.29
N LEU A 20 19.75 -7.49 28.37
CA LEU A 20 19.86 -6.71 29.62
C LEU A 20 19.00 -5.44 29.63
N SER A 21 17.91 -5.40 28.87
CA SER A 21 16.79 -4.51 29.21
C SER A 21 16.04 -5.13 30.38
N ASN A 22 16.14 -4.52 31.56
CA ASN A 22 15.42 -4.84 32.79
C ASN A 22 14.12 -5.62 32.54
N ALA A 23 14.15 -6.93 32.80
CA ALA A 23 12.97 -7.75 32.99
C ALA A 23 12.28 -7.33 34.30
N ALA A 24 11.73 -6.12 34.34
CA ALA A 24 10.52 -5.93 35.12
C ALA A 24 9.50 -6.87 34.47
N ARG A 25 9.11 -7.94 35.16
CA ARG A 25 8.02 -8.82 34.70
C ARG A 25 6.86 -7.90 34.31
N SER A 26 6.57 -7.83 33.03
CA SER A 26 5.42 -7.08 32.53
C SER A 26 4.18 -7.71 33.15
N SER A 27 3.54 -6.98 34.06
CA SER A 27 2.31 -7.43 34.71
C SER A 27 1.11 -6.92 33.92
N CYS A 28 0.07 -7.75 33.88
CA CYS A 28 -1.26 -7.30 33.48
C CYS A 28 -1.80 -6.29 34.48
N TRP A 29 -2.93 -5.67 34.16
CA TRP A 29 -3.45 -4.59 34.98
C TRP A 29 -3.97 -5.13 36.32
N ARG A 30 -3.18 -4.91 37.37
CA ARG A 30 -3.54 -5.20 38.76
C ARG A 30 -3.99 -6.66 38.97
N ASN A 31 -5.26 -6.88 39.27
CA ASN A 31 -5.81 -8.19 39.62
C ASN A 31 -6.32 -8.99 38.40
N THR A 32 -6.24 -8.45 37.18
CA THR A 32 -6.71 -9.16 35.99
C THR A 32 -5.75 -10.27 35.57
N THR A 33 -6.31 -11.36 35.04
CA THR A 33 -5.55 -12.50 34.53
C THR A 33 -4.78 -12.11 33.26
N CYS A 34 -3.52 -12.53 33.16
CA CYS A 34 -2.75 -12.40 31.93
C CYS A 34 -3.14 -13.47 30.91
N SER A 35 -4.09 -13.17 30.03
CA SER A 35 -4.50 -14.03 28.91
C SER A 35 -4.06 -13.51 27.53
N GLY A 36 -3.60 -12.26 27.45
CA GLY A 36 -3.19 -11.63 26.21
C GLY A 36 -1.88 -12.18 25.63
N PRO A 37 -1.59 -11.88 24.34
CA PRO A 37 -0.34 -12.24 23.72
C PRO A 37 0.87 -11.59 24.40
N ILE A 38 1.98 -12.33 24.42
CA ILE A 38 3.26 -11.87 24.98
C ILE A 38 4.16 -11.24 23.92
N ASP A 39 4.04 -11.67 22.67
CA ASP A 39 4.86 -11.25 21.54
C ASP A 39 4.00 -10.77 20.38
N THR A 40 4.51 -9.83 19.58
CA THR A 40 3.88 -9.50 18.30
C THR A 40 3.91 -10.71 17.37
N SER A 41 2.84 -10.91 16.61
CA SER A 41 2.83 -11.96 15.59
C SER A 41 3.71 -11.62 14.38
N PHE A 42 3.97 -10.35 14.12
CA PHE A 42 4.69 -9.91 12.92
C PHE A 42 5.77 -8.88 13.28
N PRO A 43 6.96 -9.30 13.71
CA PRO A 43 8.07 -8.38 13.97
C PRO A 43 8.57 -7.76 12.66
N GLY A 44 8.85 -6.45 12.66
CA GLY A 44 9.25 -5.74 11.44
C GLY A 44 9.33 -4.22 11.60
N GLU A 45 9.68 -3.52 10.53
CA GLU A 45 9.85 -2.05 10.55
C GLU A 45 8.56 -1.29 10.90
N TRP A 46 7.41 -1.88 10.58
CA TRP A 46 6.07 -1.34 10.85
C TRP A 46 5.74 -1.28 12.35
N GLU A 47 6.47 -1.97 13.23
CA GLU A 47 6.29 -1.83 14.68
C GLU A 47 6.54 -0.39 15.16
N SER A 48 7.34 0.39 14.42
CA SER A 48 7.53 1.82 14.67
C SER A 48 6.24 2.64 14.61
N ASN A 49 5.21 2.14 13.93
CA ASN A 49 3.90 2.78 13.80
C ASN A 49 2.94 2.43 14.96
N ILE A 50 3.27 1.48 15.84
CA ILE A 50 2.43 1.11 16.97
C ILE A 50 2.45 2.23 18.02
N TYR A 51 1.31 2.87 18.26
CA TYR A 51 1.15 3.90 19.29
C TYR A 51 1.13 3.35 20.72
N ALA A 52 0.80 2.07 20.91
CA ALA A 52 0.76 1.43 22.21
C ALA A 52 2.10 1.58 22.96
N PRO A 53 2.12 2.09 24.21
CA PRO A 53 3.36 2.25 24.95
C PRO A 53 4.02 0.91 25.30
N ALA A 54 5.35 0.89 25.35
CA ALA A 54 6.13 -0.31 25.70
C ALA A 54 6.02 -0.69 27.19
N SER A 55 5.54 0.22 28.03
CA SER A 55 5.36 0.03 29.47
C SER A 55 3.94 0.42 29.85
N ARG A 56 3.36 -0.32 30.79
CA ARG A 56 2.08 0.03 31.41
C ARG A 56 2.17 1.29 32.27
N THR A 57 3.38 1.67 32.73
CA THR A 57 3.62 2.97 33.38
C THR A 57 4.26 3.94 32.39
N VAL A 58 3.58 5.03 32.08
CA VAL A 58 4.04 6.09 31.16
C VAL A 58 4.19 7.43 31.88
N ARG A 59 4.95 8.34 31.26
CA ARG A 59 5.18 9.71 31.75
C ARG A 59 4.86 10.71 30.63
N PRO A 60 4.53 11.97 30.96
CA PRO A 60 4.38 13.01 29.96
C PRO A 60 5.62 13.16 29.07
N LYS A 61 5.39 13.37 27.77
CA LYS A 61 6.47 13.58 26.79
C LYS A 61 6.99 15.01 26.81
N SER A 62 6.11 15.97 27.11
CA SER A 62 6.47 17.39 27.15
C SER A 62 5.53 18.20 28.05
N ILE A 63 5.89 19.46 28.26
CA ILE A 63 5.03 20.46 28.91
C ILE A 63 4.58 21.44 27.85
N LEU A 64 3.28 21.72 27.80
CA LEU A 64 2.67 22.58 26.80
C LEU A 64 2.67 24.04 27.26
N HIS A 65 3.27 24.91 26.45
CA HIS A 65 3.24 26.36 26.66
C HIS A 65 2.05 26.96 25.92
N VAL A 66 1.00 27.36 26.65
CA VAL A 66 -0.14 28.08 26.07
C VAL A 66 0.09 29.58 26.18
N GLU A 67 0.20 30.28 25.05
CA GLU A 67 0.19 31.75 25.03
C GLU A 67 -1.23 32.28 25.31
N SER A 68 -1.65 32.39 26.58
CA SER A 68 -2.80 33.24 26.91
C SER A 68 -2.86 33.77 28.35
N LYS A 69 -3.66 34.82 28.51
CA LYS A 69 -3.59 35.92 29.49
C LYS A 69 -4.21 35.59 30.85
N SER A 70 -3.47 34.96 31.76
CA SER A 70 -3.45 35.29 33.21
C SER A 70 -2.71 34.22 34.00
N ARG A 71 -1.59 34.62 34.63
CA ARG A 71 -0.79 33.88 35.63
C ARG A 71 0.11 32.77 35.09
N SER A 72 1.22 33.24 34.51
CA SER A 72 2.60 32.75 34.67
C SER A 72 2.83 31.26 34.94
N ILE A 73 3.26 30.57 33.89
CA ILE A 73 4.13 29.39 33.95
C ILE A 73 5.49 29.86 34.50
N PHE A 74 5.93 29.37 35.66
CA PHE A 74 7.29 29.58 36.16
C PHE A 74 8.10 28.30 35.99
N GLN A 75 8.57 28.05 34.78
CA GLN A 75 9.66 27.11 34.59
C GLN A 75 10.95 27.83 34.97
N THR A 76 11.52 27.50 36.12
CA THR A 76 12.87 27.96 36.45
C THR A 76 13.84 27.17 35.58
N GLY A 77 14.85 27.84 35.00
CA GLY A 77 15.85 27.20 34.11
C GLY A 77 16.71 26.10 34.76
N SER A 78 16.35 25.63 35.95
CA SER A 78 16.98 24.59 36.77
C SER A 78 16.30 23.22 36.68
N GLY A 79 15.27 23.04 35.84
CA GLY A 79 14.58 21.74 35.70
C GLY A 79 13.53 21.44 36.77
N HIS A 80 13.12 22.43 37.56
CA HIS A 80 12.06 22.32 38.56
C HIS A 80 10.72 22.87 38.04
N ASN A 81 9.63 22.20 38.39
CA ASN A 81 8.26 22.47 37.94
C ASN A 81 7.47 23.13 39.08
N ILE A 82 7.75 24.40 39.35
CA ILE A 82 7.26 25.08 40.56
C ILE A 82 5.95 25.83 40.28
N LEU A 83 4.89 25.39 40.95
CA LEU A 83 3.62 26.10 41.06
C LEU A 83 3.67 27.04 42.26
N LYS A 84 3.29 28.31 42.07
CA LYS A 84 3.30 29.33 43.11
C LYS A 84 2.04 30.18 43.07
N GLY A 85 1.32 30.17 44.19
CA GLY A 85 0.11 30.96 44.37
C GLY A 85 -1.12 30.40 43.65
N ASN A 86 -2.27 30.98 43.97
CA ASN A 86 -3.56 30.47 43.50
C ASN A 86 -3.69 30.59 41.96
N GLY A 87 -3.95 29.45 41.31
CA GLY A 87 -4.18 29.36 39.86
C GLY A 87 -2.93 29.19 39.02
N SER A 88 -1.74 29.02 39.61
CA SER A 88 -0.56 28.60 38.84
C SER A 88 -0.74 27.16 38.35
N GLN A 89 -0.40 26.90 37.09
CA GLN A 89 -0.64 25.60 36.43
C GLN A 89 0.50 25.17 35.50
N ILE A 90 0.61 23.86 35.30
CA ILE A 90 1.47 23.20 34.31
C ILE A 90 0.58 22.25 33.51
N ILE A 91 0.71 22.26 32.19
CA ILE A 91 -0.03 21.37 31.29
C ILE A 91 0.95 20.35 30.75
N PHE A 92 0.78 19.09 31.14
CA PHE A 92 1.57 17.97 30.67
C PHE A 92 0.92 17.37 29.42
N ASP A 93 1.70 17.18 28.36
CA ASP A 93 1.29 16.48 27.13
C ASP A 93 1.96 15.11 27.08
N PHE A 94 1.15 14.04 27.09
CA PHE A 94 1.64 12.67 26.93
C PHE A 94 2.08 12.36 25.49
N GLY A 95 1.75 13.22 24.54
CA GLY A 95 2.08 13.12 23.11
C GLY A 95 1.17 12.18 22.32
N LEU A 96 0.31 11.43 23.01
CA LEU A 96 -0.68 10.51 22.47
C LEU A 96 -1.80 10.32 23.49
N GLU A 97 -2.90 9.74 23.04
CA GLU A 97 -4.04 9.36 23.89
C GLU A 97 -3.63 8.28 24.90
N VAL A 98 -3.88 8.52 26.19
CA VAL A 98 -3.61 7.62 27.29
C VAL A 98 -4.83 7.46 28.19
N GLY A 99 -4.80 6.55 29.16
CA GLY A 99 -5.88 6.40 30.13
C GLY A 99 -5.58 5.41 31.24
N GLY A 100 -6.00 5.73 32.47
CA GLY A 100 -5.69 4.93 33.65
C GLY A 100 -5.58 5.76 34.94
N ILE A 101 -4.58 5.46 35.78
CA ILE A 101 -4.38 6.01 37.13
C ILE A 101 -3.13 6.89 37.22
N VAL A 102 -3.30 8.18 37.54
CA VAL A 102 -2.19 9.14 37.65
C VAL A 102 -1.62 9.16 39.07
N THR A 103 -0.29 9.20 39.15
CA THR A 103 0.48 9.52 40.35
C THR A 103 1.33 10.77 40.12
N VAL A 104 1.21 11.74 41.02
CA VAL A 104 2.02 12.97 41.04
C VAL A 104 2.92 12.97 42.28
N GLU A 105 4.23 13.03 42.05
CA GLU A 105 5.21 13.25 43.10
C GLU A 105 5.51 14.75 43.22
N TYR A 106 5.57 15.26 44.45
CA TYR A 106 5.74 16.68 44.68
C TYR A 106 6.54 17.00 45.95
N THR A 107 7.05 18.23 46.03
CA THR A 107 7.57 18.83 47.27
C THR A 107 6.80 20.12 47.57
N ALA A 108 6.14 20.17 48.72
CA ALA A 108 5.37 21.34 49.17
C ALA A 108 6.15 22.19 50.18
N SER A 109 6.12 23.52 50.06
CA SER A 109 6.79 24.41 51.03
C SER A 109 6.03 24.57 52.35
N ALA A 110 4.71 24.38 52.35
CA ALA A 110 3.82 24.60 53.48
C ALA A 110 2.52 23.80 53.33
N VAL A 111 1.75 23.69 54.42
CA VAL A 111 0.38 23.15 54.42
C VAL A 111 -0.64 24.20 53.99
N GLY A 112 -1.85 23.78 53.61
CA GLY A 112 -2.96 24.70 53.27
C GLY A 112 -3.05 25.10 51.79
N GLY A 113 -2.45 24.30 50.91
CA GLY A 113 -2.73 24.32 49.47
C GLY A 113 -3.30 22.97 49.02
N SER A 114 -3.95 22.95 47.87
CA SER A 114 -4.48 21.74 47.24
C SER A 114 -3.84 21.54 45.86
N LEU A 115 -3.35 20.33 45.59
CA LEU A 115 -2.92 19.85 44.28
C LEU A 115 -4.17 19.45 43.50
N ASN A 116 -4.33 19.96 42.27
CA ASN A 116 -5.51 19.68 41.46
C ASN A 116 -5.14 19.13 40.08
N LEU A 117 -5.97 18.22 39.56
CA LEU A 117 -5.78 17.53 38.27
C LEU A 117 -7.01 17.70 37.38
N ALA A 118 -6.80 18.20 36.15
CA ALA A 118 -7.82 18.26 35.11
C ALA A 118 -7.34 17.58 33.82
N PHE A 119 -8.24 16.89 33.12
CA PHE A 119 -7.91 15.95 32.05
C PHE A 119 -8.64 16.26 30.74
N THR A 120 -7.94 16.32 29.61
CA THR A 120 -8.56 16.55 28.30
C THR A 120 -7.95 15.67 27.21
N GLU A 121 -8.76 15.22 26.27
CA GLU A 121 -8.28 14.50 25.07
C GLU A 121 -7.79 15.50 24.01
N ALA A 122 -8.51 16.63 23.86
CA ALA A 122 -8.23 17.62 22.83
C ALA A 122 -7.52 18.86 23.38
N LYS A 123 -6.64 19.44 22.56
CA LYS A 123 -5.81 20.58 22.94
C LYS A 123 -6.62 21.87 23.18
N ASN A 124 -7.71 22.05 22.47
CA ASN A 124 -8.55 23.25 22.55
C ASN A 124 -9.37 23.34 23.86
N TRP A 125 -9.38 22.29 24.67
CA TRP A 125 -10.09 22.24 25.95
C TRP A 125 -9.16 22.28 27.17
N VAL A 126 -7.83 22.33 26.99
CA VAL A 126 -6.88 22.35 28.11
C VAL A 126 -7.18 23.49 29.08
N GLY A 127 -7.24 23.17 30.37
CA GLY A 127 -7.55 24.14 31.42
C GLY A 127 -7.66 23.48 32.79
N GLN A 128 -8.23 24.20 33.75
CA GLN A 128 -8.45 23.75 35.13
C GLN A 128 -9.74 22.94 35.31
N VAL A 129 -10.41 22.62 34.19
CA VAL A 129 -11.64 21.84 34.13
C VAL A 129 -11.40 20.72 33.13
N SER A 130 -11.73 19.49 33.52
CA SER A 130 -11.63 18.31 32.67
C SER A 130 -12.72 18.33 31.60
N ASP A 131 -12.44 17.70 30.46
CA ASP A 131 -13.47 17.41 29.46
C ASP A 131 -14.64 16.68 30.13
N SER A 132 -15.86 16.99 29.71
CA SER A 132 -17.04 16.30 30.23
C SER A 132 -17.03 14.81 29.84
N SER A 133 -17.37 13.95 30.80
CA SER A 133 -17.45 12.50 30.57
C SER A 133 -18.57 11.80 31.34
N ASN A 134 -19.24 12.49 32.27
CA ASN A 134 -20.26 11.91 33.13
C ASN A 134 -21.67 11.79 32.52
N GLY A 135 -21.96 12.52 31.43
CA GLY A 135 -23.26 12.49 30.73
C GLY A 135 -24.42 13.17 31.47
N ALA A 136 -24.19 13.78 32.63
CA ALA A 136 -25.22 14.48 33.40
C ALA A 136 -25.40 15.96 32.97
N PHE A 137 -24.34 16.58 32.43
CA PHE A 137 -24.28 17.96 31.93
C PHE A 137 -24.69 19.07 32.93
N LYS A 138 -24.90 18.76 34.22
CA LYS A 138 -25.36 19.74 35.22
C LYS A 138 -24.23 20.62 35.76
N LEU A 139 -23.15 19.99 36.24
CA LEU A 139 -22.03 20.68 36.90
C LEU A 139 -20.67 20.36 36.25
N GLY A 140 -20.65 19.52 35.20
CA GLY A 140 -19.43 19.06 34.52
C GLY A 140 -18.57 18.09 35.35
N ASP A 141 -17.44 17.70 34.77
CA ASP A 141 -16.46 16.80 35.39
C ASP A 141 -15.50 17.52 36.35
N GLY A 142 -15.29 18.83 36.18
CA GLY A 142 -14.44 19.62 37.07
C GLY A 142 -12.99 19.12 37.14
N HIS A 143 -12.43 19.06 38.33
CA HIS A 143 -11.08 18.56 38.58
C HIS A 143 -11.04 17.68 39.84
N LEU A 144 -10.01 16.85 39.96
CA LEU A 144 -9.70 16.16 41.21
C LEU A 144 -8.86 17.07 42.09
N SER A 145 -9.20 17.15 43.38
CA SER A 145 -8.46 17.92 44.39
C SER A 145 -7.89 17.01 45.45
N TYR A 146 -6.65 17.30 45.84
CA TYR A 146 -5.96 16.66 46.95
C TYR A 146 -5.38 17.73 47.87
N ASP A 147 -5.81 17.75 49.12
CA ASP A 147 -5.32 18.69 50.13
C ASP A 147 -3.94 18.27 50.63
N ILE A 148 -2.99 19.19 50.58
CA ILE A 148 -1.63 18.96 51.06
C ILE A 148 -1.65 19.04 52.59
N THR A 149 -1.49 17.89 53.23
CA THR A 149 -1.58 17.74 54.70
C THR A 149 -0.25 17.92 55.42
N ALA A 150 0.88 17.88 54.70
CA ALA A 150 2.22 18.07 55.26
C ALA A 150 3.14 18.81 54.29
N ALA A 151 4.07 19.62 54.83
CA ALA A 151 5.16 20.20 54.06
C ALA A 151 6.27 19.15 53.80
N GLY A 152 7.05 19.33 52.74
CA GLY A 152 8.09 18.39 52.30
C GLY A 152 7.65 17.51 51.13
N LYS A 153 8.35 16.39 50.94
CA LYS A 153 8.07 15.45 49.85
C LYS A 153 6.79 14.67 50.10
N GLY A 154 5.97 14.53 49.08
CA GLY A 154 4.75 13.75 49.09
C GLY A 154 4.44 13.16 47.72
N ALA A 155 3.45 12.28 47.67
CA ALA A 155 2.90 11.73 46.44
C ALA A 155 1.38 11.66 46.55
N TYR A 156 0.70 11.94 45.45
CA TYR A 156 -0.74 11.74 45.30
C TYR A 156 -1.00 10.77 44.16
N THR A 157 -1.61 9.64 44.47
CA THR A 157 -2.16 8.70 43.50
C THR A 157 -3.67 8.82 43.52
N MET A 158 -4.28 9.01 42.35
CA MET A 158 -5.73 9.19 42.29
C MET A 158 -6.49 7.89 42.65
N PRO A 159 -7.67 7.98 43.28
CA PRO A 159 -8.46 6.80 43.63
C PRO A 159 -8.91 6.00 42.40
N ASP A 160 -9.00 4.69 42.52
CA ASP A 160 -9.40 3.78 41.43
C ASP A 160 -10.73 4.14 40.78
N LYS A 161 -11.75 4.45 41.58
CA LYS A 161 -13.06 4.89 41.07
C LYS A 161 -12.98 6.19 40.24
N LYS A 162 -11.91 6.98 40.41
CA LYS A 162 -11.63 8.20 39.66
C LYS A 162 -10.70 7.96 38.47
N LEU A 163 -10.44 6.70 38.11
CA LEU A 163 -9.76 6.33 36.87
C LEU A 163 -10.26 7.22 35.73
N ARG A 164 -9.32 7.92 35.10
CA ARG A 164 -9.63 8.68 33.90
C ARG A 164 -9.48 7.70 32.75
N GLY A 165 -10.52 7.62 31.93
CA GLY A 165 -10.47 6.90 30.66
C GLY A 165 -9.52 7.60 29.70
N GLY A 166 -10.00 7.97 28.51
CA GLY A 166 -9.22 8.74 27.55
C GLY A 166 -8.83 10.15 28.02
N PHE A 167 -7.55 10.49 27.89
CA PHE A 167 -7.01 11.86 27.86
C PHE A 167 -5.61 11.88 27.22
N ARG A 168 -5.19 13.02 26.68
CA ARG A 168 -3.80 13.27 26.23
C ARG A 168 -3.10 14.32 27.09
N TYR A 169 -3.87 15.30 27.57
CA TYR A 169 -3.37 16.44 28.33
C TYR A 169 -3.80 16.36 29.79
N LEU A 170 -2.86 16.62 30.69
CA LEU A 170 -3.09 16.71 32.13
C LEU A 170 -2.67 18.09 32.62
N THR A 171 -3.63 18.89 33.10
CA THR A 171 -3.35 20.14 33.81
C THR A 171 -3.17 19.86 35.28
N VAL A 172 -2.01 20.19 35.82
CA VAL A 172 -1.72 20.19 37.25
C VAL A 172 -1.67 21.63 37.74
N PHE A 173 -2.46 21.96 38.77
CA PHE A 173 -2.52 23.34 39.28
C PHE A 173 -2.69 23.42 40.80
N LEU A 174 -2.21 24.53 41.36
CA LEU A 174 -2.23 24.80 42.80
C LEU A 174 -3.38 25.75 43.15
N THR A 175 -4.19 25.34 44.12
CA THR A 175 -5.17 26.20 44.79
C THR A 175 -4.70 26.47 46.21
N THR A 176 -4.82 27.70 46.71
CA THR A 176 -4.40 28.08 48.07
C THR A 176 -5.52 28.81 48.79
N THR A 177 -5.58 28.68 50.12
CA THR A 177 -6.46 29.53 50.93
C THR A 177 -5.93 30.97 50.98
N ALA A 178 -6.83 31.94 51.13
CA ALA A 178 -6.51 33.37 51.03
C ALA A 178 -5.37 33.83 51.97
N ASP A 179 -5.21 33.17 53.13
CA ASP A 179 -4.21 33.53 54.14
C ASP A 179 -2.79 33.02 53.83
N ASN A 180 -2.64 31.96 53.02
CA ASN A 180 -1.33 31.33 52.68
C ASN A 180 -0.94 31.51 51.20
N ALA A 181 -1.69 32.29 50.43
CA ALA A 181 -1.60 32.38 48.96
C ALA A 181 -0.26 32.91 48.41
N THR A 182 0.60 33.51 49.25
CA THR A 182 1.89 34.08 48.83
C THR A 182 3.12 33.23 49.19
N THR A 183 2.95 32.21 50.07
CA THR A 183 4.06 31.42 50.64
C THR A 183 4.04 29.95 50.24
N THR A 184 2.88 29.38 49.89
CA THR A 184 2.78 27.98 49.47
C THR A 184 3.24 27.81 48.02
N THR A 185 4.26 26.97 47.83
CA THR A 185 4.77 26.54 46.53
C THR A 185 4.73 25.02 46.45
N LEU A 186 4.47 24.51 45.26
CA LEU A 186 4.42 23.08 44.96
C LEU A 186 5.38 22.79 43.81
N ASP A 187 6.46 22.07 44.08
CA ASP A 187 7.40 21.60 43.06
C ASP A 187 7.01 20.20 42.62
N VAL A 188 6.58 20.03 41.37
CA VAL A 188 6.13 18.74 40.80
C VAL A 188 7.33 17.98 40.25
N SER A 189 7.82 16.98 40.97
CA SER A 189 9.04 16.26 40.62
C SER A 189 8.84 15.14 39.60
N ASP A 190 7.69 14.45 39.64
CA ASP A 190 7.35 13.42 38.64
C ASP A 190 5.83 13.35 38.43
N VAL A 191 5.44 12.99 37.21
CA VAL A 191 4.06 12.66 36.84
C VAL A 191 4.13 11.34 36.09
N SER A 192 3.41 10.34 36.61
CA SER A 192 3.33 9.02 36.00
C SER A 192 1.87 8.57 35.88
N LEU A 193 1.60 7.69 34.92
CA LEU A 193 0.28 7.13 34.65
C LEU A 193 0.42 5.61 34.49
N GLU A 194 -0.33 4.85 35.29
CA GLU A 194 -0.56 3.43 35.07
C GLU A 194 -1.71 3.25 34.06
N ILE A 195 -1.43 2.70 32.88
CA ILE A 195 -2.39 2.44 31.81
C ILE A 195 -3.38 1.35 32.22
N GLY A 196 -4.68 1.68 32.14
CA GLY A 196 -5.79 0.81 32.53
C GLY A 196 -6.39 -0.02 31.41
N PHE A 197 -6.28 0.42 30.15
CA PHE A 197 -6.84 -0.32 29.01
C PHE A 197 -5.99 -1.53 28.63
N GLN A 198 -6.59 -2.41 27.80
CA GLN A 198 -6.11 -3.73 27.44
C GLN A 198 -5.57 -4.48 28.67
N PRO A 199 -6.41 -4.74 29.68
CA PRO A 199 -5.94 -5.11 31.02
C PRO A 199 -5.25 -6.47 31.06
N THR A 200 -5.68 -7.41 30.22
CA THR A 200 -5.19 -8.80 30.19
C THR A 200 -3.86 -8.98 29.47
N TRP A 201 -3.28 -7.93 28.89
CA TRP A 201 -2.04 -8.01 28.11
C TRP A 201 -0.84 -7.57 28.94
N SER A 202 0.18 -8.42 29.06
CA SER A 202 1.43 -8.01 29.69
C SER A 202 2.24 -7.10 28.75
N ASN A 203 2.22 -7.38 27.44
CA ASN A 203 2.85 -6.58 26.41
C ASN A 203 1.80 -5.85 25.56
N LEU A 204 1.60 -4.55 25.81
CA LEU A 204 0.63 -3.73 25.06
C LEU A 204 0.96 -3.61 23.57
N ARG A 205 2.19 -3.92 23.15
CA ARG A 205 2.65 -3.83 21.75
C ARG A 205 2.55 -5.17 21.00
N ALA A 206 2.04 -6.23 21.64
CA ALA A 206 1.91 -7.56 21.06
C ALA A 206 0.74 -7.67 20.06
N TYR A 207 0.72 -6.80 19.04
CA TYR A 207 -0.32 -6.79 18.02
C TYR A 207 -0.29 -8.08 17.19
N GLN A 208 -1.47 -8.59 16.86
CA GLN A 208 -1.66 -9.86 16.15
C GLN A 208 -1.85 -9.70 14.64
N GLY A 209 -1.79 -8.45 14.14
CA GLY A 209 -1.79 -8.07 12.74
C GLY A 209 -1.03 -6.77 12.51
N TYR A 210 -0.78 -6.47 11.24
CA TYR A 210 -0.02 -5.30 10.79
C TYR A 210 -0.43 -4.87 9.39
N PHE A 211 -0.13 -3.61 9.06
CA PHE A 211 -0.29 -3.05 7.73
C PHE A 211 0.82 -2.04 7.47
N HIS A 212 1.38 -2.09 6.26
CA HIS A 212 2.40 -1.14 5.84
C HIS A 212 2.30 -0.89 4.33
N SER A 213 2.33 0.38 3.93
CA SER A 213 2.24 0.82 2.55
C SER A 213 3.25 1.93 2.25
N ASN A 214 3.42 2.25 0.96
CA ASN A 214 4.20 3.41 0.53
C ASN A 214 3.52 4.78 0.81
N ASP A 215 2.39 4.81 1.51
CA ASP A 215 1.69 6.02 1.94
C ASP A 215 1.68 6.09 3.47
N GLU A 216 2.55 6.95 4.01
CA GLU A 216 2.69 7.10 5.47
C GLU A 216 1.43 7.60 6.16
N LEU A 217 0.58 8.36 5.47
CA LEU A 217 -0.68 8.80 6.06
C LEU A 217 -1.62 7.62 6.28
N LEU A 218 -1.71 6.71 5.31
CA LEU A 218 -2.53 5.50 5.45
C LEU A 218 -1.98 4.57 6.54
N ASN A 219 -0.65 4.44 6.66
CA ASN A 219 -0.02 3.71 7.74
C ASN A 219 -0.47 4.29 9.10
N ARG A 220 -0.30 5.60 9.31
CA ARG A 220 -0.70 6.27 10.56
C ARG A 220 -2.19 6.12 10.86
N ILE A 221 -3.06 6.20 9.85
CA ILE A 221 -4.51 6.04 10.01
C ILE A 221 -4.86 4.62 10.46
N TRP A 222 -4.25 3.60 9.83
CA TRP A 222 -4.46 2.19 10.20
C TRP A 222 -4.09 1.94 11.67
N TYR A 223 -2.90 2.40 12.09
CA TYR A 223 -2.46 2.24 13.48
C TYR A 223 -3.23 3.09 14.48
N SER A 224 -3.84 4.21 14.05
CA SER A 224 -4.71 5.00 14.92
C SER A 224 -6.03 4.28 15.21
N GLY A 225 -6.59 3.60 14.20
CA GLY A 225 -7.77 2.76 14.40
C GLY A 225 -7.48 1.54 15.27
N ALA A 226 -6.32 0.88 15.06
CA ALA A 226 -5.85 -0.22 15.90
C ALA A 226 -5.64 0.20 17.36
N TYR A 227 -5.02 1.37 17.58
CA TYR A 227 -4.81 1.89 18.93
C TYR A 227 -6.13 2.30 19.59
N THR A 228 -7.09 2.86 18.84
CA THR A 228 -8.41 3.18 19.38
C THR A 228 -9.14 1.95 19.91
N VAL A 229 -9.23 0.86 19.14
CA VAL A 229 -9.91 -0.36 19.62
C VAL A 229 -9.18 -0.97 20.84
N GLN A 230 -7.87 -0.78 20.96
CA GLN A 230 -7.12 -1.15 22.15
C GLN A 230 -7.45 -0.27 23.37
N THR A 231 -7.55 1.05 23.20
CA THR A 231 -7.94 1.96 24.29
C THR A 231 -9.38 1.71 24.78
N ASN A 232 -10.18 1.08 23.94
CA ASN A 232 -11.57 0.72 24.20
C ASN A 232 -11.75 -0.67 24.84
N ALA A 233 -10.70 -1.48 24.95
CA ALA A 233 -10.72 -2.71 25.72
C ALA A 233 -10.40 -2.38 27.19
N VAL A 234 -11.40 -2.44 28.08
CA VAL A 234 -11.28 -1.92 29.45
C VAL A 234 -11.53 -3.02 30.49
N PRO A 235 -11.01 -2.89 31.73
CA PRO A 235 -11.38 -3.78 32.81
C PRO A 235 -12.86 -3.67 33.13
N VAL A 236 -13.52 -4.80 33.40
CA VAL A 236 -14.98 -4.87 33.52
C VAL A 236 -15.55 -4.01 34.65
N ASP A 237 -14.79 -3.76 35.71
CA ASP A 237 -15.21 -2.94 36.87
C ASP A 237 -14.85 -1.46 36.75
N THR A 238 -14.60 -0.99 35.52
CA THR A 238 -14.26 0.42 35.23
C THR A 238 -15.28 1.13 34.34
N GLY A 239 -16.50 0.59 34.29
CA GLY A 239 -17.63 1.21 33.62
C GLY A 239 -18.10 2.48 34.30
N ARG A 240 -18.75 3.35 33.54
CA ARG A 240 -19.35 4.58 34.05
C ARG A 240 -20.43 4.26 35.10
N GLN A 241 -20.37 4.91 36.25
CA GLN A 241 -21.42 4.79 37.27
C GLN A 241 -22.76 5.31 36.76
N ILE A 242 -23.80 4.49 36.89
CA ILE A 242 -25.21 4.84 36.62
C ILE A 242 -26.04 4.53 37.90
N PRO A 243 -26.93 5.42 38.38
CA PRO A 243 -27.17 6.79 37.91
C PRO A 243 -25.92 7.67 37.95
N THR A 244 -25.83 8.62 37.02
CA THR A 244 -24.66 9.49 36.87
C THR A 244 -24.50 10.40 38.10
N VAL A 245 -23.25 10.63 38.51
CA VAL A 245 -22.94 11.52 39.62
C VAL A 245 -23.23 12.98 39.27
N ALA A 246 -23.65 13.78 40.26
CA ALA A 246 -24.06 15.17 40.03
C ALA A 246 -22.89 16.10 39.63
N TYR A 247 -21.68 15.80 40.11
CA TYR A 247 -20.44 16.52 39.81
C TYR A 247 -19.27 15.53 39.75
N GLY A 248 -18.33 15.75 38.83
CA GLY A 248 -17.22 14.84 38.61
C GLY A 248 -17.63 13.59 37.84
N TRP A 249 -16.81 12.56 37.96
CA TRP A 249 -16.99 11.28 37.28
C TRP A 249 -16.63 10.14 38.22
N ASP A 250 -17.34 9.01 38.13
CA ASP A 250 -16.96 7.74 38.77
C ASP A 250 -16.98 6.63 37.70
N ASN A 251 -15.92 5.82 37.66
CA ASN A 251 -15.67 4.71 36.75
C ASN A 251 -15.43 3.43 37.55
N ASN A 252 -16.47 2.95 38.22
CA ASN A 252 -16.43 1.82 39.15
C ASN A 252 -17.63 0.88 39.01
N ALA A 253 -18.37 0.98 37.90
CA ALA A 253 -19.49 0.09 37.63
C ALA A 253 -19.02 -1.16 36.86
N THR A 254 -19.71 -2.27 37.10
CA THR A 254 -19.47 -3.54 36.42
C THR A 254 -20.19 -3.55 35.06
N LEU A 255 -19.41 -3.78 34.00
CA LEU A 255 -19.86 -3.78 32.61
C LEU A 255 -20.32 -5.14 32.10
N GLY A 256 -19.80 -6.23 32.66
CA GLY A 256 -20.05 -7.58 32.17
C GLY A 256 -19.11 -8.63 32.77
N PRO A 257 -19.10 -9.84 32.21
CA PRO A 257 -18.27 -10.94 32.69
C PRO A 257 -16.80 -10.81 32.24
N GLY A 258 -15.91 -11.58 32.88
CA GLY A 258 -14.49 -11.68 32.51
C GLY A 258 -13.61 -10.55 33.06
N ASP A 259 -12.38 -10.44 32.55
CA ASP A 259 -11.39 -9.44 32.99
C ASP A 259 -11.26 -8.24 32.03
N THR A 260 -11.83 -8.33 30.83
CA THR A 260 -11.75 -7.31 29.77
C THR A 260 -13.06 -7.25 28.97
N ILE A 261 -13.42 -6.06 28.49
CA ILE A 261 -14.63 -5.86 27.70
C ILE A 261 -14.45 -4.66 26.75
N ILE A 262 -15.00 -4.77 25.53
CA ILE A 262 -14.92 -3.67 24.56
C ILE A 262 -16.05 -2.67 24.78
N VAL A 263 -15.72 -1.37 24.77
CA VAL A 263 -16.66 -0.26 24.91
C VAL A 263 -16.62 0.69 23.71
N ASP A 264 -17.58 1.62 23.63
CA ASP A 264 -17.70 2.63 22.56
C ASP A 264 -16.47 3.54 22.45
N GLY A 265 -15.98 4.03 23.58
CA GLY A 265 -14.89 5.00 23.64
C GLY A 265 -14.13 5.01 24.95
N ALA A 266 -12.92 5.55 24.91
CA ALA A 266 -12.03 5.53 26.06
C ALA A 266 -12.50 6.47 27.18
N LYS A 267 -12.90 7.73 26.87
CA LYS A 267 -13.20 8.77 27.86
C LYS A 267 -14.61 8.69 28.45
N ARG A 268 -15.62 8.84 27.60
CA ARG A 268 -17.02 9.07 27.98
C ARG A 268 -17.88 7.87 27.60
N ASP A 269 -19.07 7.77 28.21
CA ASP A 269 -19.95 6.60 28.27
C ASP A 269 -19.29 5.33 28.84
N ARG A 270 -18.22 4.82 28.21
CA ARG A 270 -17.50 3.60 28.60
C ARG A 270 -18.46 2.44 28.81
N ALA A 271 -19.33 2.20 27.82
CA ALA A 271 -20.35 1.17 27.86
C ALA A 271 -20.26 0.27 26.62
N VAL A 272 -20.87 -0.91 26.71
CA VAL A 272 -21.02 -1.79 25.54
C VAL A 272 -22.07 -1.19 24.61
N TRP A 273 -21.69 -0.88 23.38
CA TRP A 273 -22.60 -0.39 22.34
C TRP A 273 -22.49 -1.29 21.10
N PRO A 274 -23.49 -2.15 20.85
CA PRO A 274 -23.45 -3.07 19.71
C PRO A 274 -23.33 -2.40 18.34
N GLY A 275 -23.88 -1.19 18.17
CA GLY A 275 -23.74 -0.42 16.92
C GLY A 275 -22.27 -0.18 16.53
N ASP A 276 -21.43 0.19 17.49
CA ASP A 276 -19.98 0.39 17.33
C ASP A 276 -19.27 -0.88 16.87
N MET A 277 -19.72 -2.03 17.37
CA MET A 277 -19.11 -3.33 17.12
C MET A 277 -19.16 -3.71 15.64
N GLY A 278 -20.13 -3.17 14.88
CA GLY A 278 -20.21 -3.33 13.43
C GLY A 278 -18.94 -2.90 12.69
N ILE A 279 -18.18 -1.95 13.24
CA ILE A 279 -16.90 -1.47 12.69
C ILE A 279 -15.70 -1.87 13.56
N ALA A 280 -15.86 -1.78 14.89
CA ALA A 280 -14.77 -2.02 15.83
C ALA A 280 -14.31 -3.49 15.85
N VAL A 281 -15.23 -4.46 15.72
CA VAL A 281 -14.88 -5.89 15.80
C VAL A 281 -14.03 -6.35 14.61
N PRO A 282 -14.40 -6.07 13.33
CA PRO A 282 -13.52 -6.36 12.20
C PRO A 282 -12.16 -5.66 12.30
N SER A 283 -12.13 -4.44 12.85
CA SER A 283 -10.89 -3.70 13.04
C SER A 283 -10.00 -4.32 14.12
N SER A 284 -10.58 -4.76 15.24
CA SER A 284 -9.87 -5.50 16.29
C SER A 284 -9.28 -6.79 15.72
N PHE A 285 -10.08 -7.57 14.99
CA PHE A 285 -9.65 -8.85 14.40
C PHE A 285 -8.38 -8.71 13.54
N VAL A 286 -8.35 -7.76 12.60
CA VAL A 286 -7.21 -7.62 11.68
C VAL A 286 -5.98 -6.94 12.29
N SER A 287 -6.10 -6.35 13.49
CA SER A 287 -5.04 -5.52 14.09
C SER A 287 -4.52 -6.08 15.41
N ILE A 288 -5.23 -5.86 16.52
CA ILE A 288 -4.79 -6.32 17.84
C ILE A 288 -5.17 -7.78 18.11
N GLY A 289 -6.20 -8.31 17.44
CA GLY A 289 -6.67 -9.68 17.62
C GLY A 289 -7.36 -9.94 18.95
N ASP A 290 -7.80 -8.90 19.67
CA ASP A 290 -8.56 -9.05 20.92
C ASP A 290 -10.03 -9.36 20.63
N LEU A 291 -10.39 -10.64 20.77
CA LEU A 291 -11.75 -11.14 20.64
C LEU A 291 -12.35 -11.57 21.99
N ASP A 292 -11.55 -11.62 23.07
CA ASP A 292 -12.04 -11.89 24.42
C ASP A 292 -12.92 -10.73 24.91
N SER A 293 -12.46 -9.49 24.68
CA SER A 293 -13.25 -8.28 24.98
C SER A 293 -14.57 -8.25 24.21
N VAL A 294 -14.57 -8.76 22.97
CA VAL A 294 -15.76 -8.86 22.11
C VAL A 294 -16.73 -9.93 22.64
N LYS A 295 -16.21 -11.10 23.00
CA LYS A 295 -16.99 -12.19 23.62
C LYS A 295 -17.74 -11.70 24.85
N ASN A 296 -17.04 -11.02 25.76
CA ASN A 296 -17.62 -10.57 27.02
C ASN A 296 -18.69 -9.48 26.79
N ALA A 297 -18.48 -8.59 25.82
CA ALA A 297 -19.47 -7.60 25.41
C ALA A 297 -20.73 -8.24 24.83
N LEU A 298 -20.61 -9.25 23.96
CA LEU A 298 -21.78 -9.97 23.45
C LEU A 298 -22.46 -10.80 24.54
N GLN A 299 -21.67 -11.47 25.40
CA GLN A 299 -22.22 -12.31 26.47
C GLN A 299 -23.09 -11.49 27.41
N VAL A 300 -22.66 -10.28 27.82
CA VAL A 300 -23.51 -9.45 28.69
C VAL A 300 -24.81 -9.01 28.02
N MET A 301 -24.83 -8.84 26.69
CA MET A 301 -26.07 -8.56 25.95
C MET A 301 -27.04 -9.76 25.99
N TYR A 302 -26.53 -10.99 25.92
CA TYR A 302 -27.34 -12.20 26.11
C TYR A 302 -27.80 -12.37 27.56
N ASP A 303 -26.92 -12.17 28.53
CA ASP A 303 -27.21 -12.28 29.96
C ASP A 303 -28.31 -11.29 30.40
N THR A 304 -28.41 -10.15 29.71
CA THR A 304 -29.38 -9.09 29.98
C THR A 304 -30.48 -8.97 28.90
N GLN A 305 -30.61 -9.97 28.03
CA GLN A 305 -31.65 -10.00 26.99
C GLN A 305 -33.05 -9.92 27.61
N ASN A 306 -33.92 -9.10 27.02
CA ASN A 306 -35.30 -8.95 27.50
C ASN A 306 -36.10 -10.25 27.28
N ALA A 307 -37.16 -10.44 28.07
CA ALA A 307 -38.00 -11.64 28.01
C ALA A 307 -38.69 -11.83 26.65
N ASP A 308 -38.92 -10.75 25.89
CA ASP A 308 -39.49 -10.77 24.55
C ASP A 308 -38.47 -11.08 23.44
N GLY A 309 -37.20 -11.31 23.80
CA GLY A 309 -36.10 -11.58 22.87
C GLY A 309 -35.34 -10.34 22.40
N SER A 310 -35.82 -9.13 22.72
CA SER A 310 -35.12 -7.91 22.34
C SER A 310 -33.81 -7.72 23.11
N PHE A 311 -32.84 -7.09 22.43
CA PHE A 311 -31.60 -6.65 23.05
C PHE A 311 -31.71 -5.16 23.36
N ALA A 312 -31.03 -4.74 24.42
CA ALA A 312 -30.83 -3.33 24.73
C ALA A 312 -30.01 -2.64 23.63
N GLU A 313 -30.18 -1.32 23.48
CA GLU A 313 -29.34 -0.45 22.65
C GLU A 313 -27.91 -0.39 23.19
N SER A 314 -27.75 -0.43 24.52
CA SER A 314 -26.45 -0.44 25.19
C SER A 314 -26.43 -1.48 26.31
N GLY A 315 -25.27 -2.03 26.62
CA GLY A 315 -25.09 -2.94 27.75
C GLY A 315 -25.21 -2.24 29.11
N PRO A 316 -25.25 -3.01 30.21
CA PRO A 316 -25.25 -2.46 31.56
C PRO A 316 -23.95 -1.72 31.88
N PRO A 317 -23.97 -0.80 32.86
CA PRO A 317 -25.13 -0.36 33.64
C PRO A 317 -26.01 0.68 32.93
N LEU A 318 -25.66 1.10 31.70
CA LEU A 318 -26.40 2.11 30.95
C LEU A 318 -27.75 1.58 30.45
N SER A 319 -27.77 0.35 29.90
CA SER A 319 -28.96 -0.45 29.58
C SER A 319 -30.08 0.30 28.85
N GLN A 320 -29.74 1.18 27.89
CA GLN A 320 -30.73 1.90 27.08
C GLN A 320 -31.51 0.91 26.21
N GLN A 321 -32.80 1.16 25.99
CA GLN A 321 -33.72 0.23 25.32
C GLN A 321 -34.28 0.86 24.04
N SER A 322 -35.07 0.09 23.29
CA SER A 322 -35.88 0.60 22.17
C SER A 322 -35.09 1.09 20.94
N SER A 323 -34.07 0.32 20.52
CA SER A 323 -33.39 0.49 19.23
C SER A 323 -33.46 -0.81 18.42
N ASP A 324 -34.11 -0.76 17.26
CA ASP A 324 -34.16 -1.92 16.36
C ASP A 324 -32.82 -2.16 15.64
N THR A 325 -32.10 -1.09 15.30
CA THR A 325 -30.81 -1.17 14.61
C THR A 325 -29.72 -1.74 15.52
N TYR A 326 -29.61 -1.27 16.76
CA TYR A 326 -28.62 -1.80 17.71
C TYR A 326 -28.95 -3.23 18.15
N HIS A 327 -30.23 -3.58 18.25
CA HIS A 327 -30.64 -4.96 18.46
C HIS A 327 -30.09 -5.89 17.38
N MET A 328 -30.21 -5.51 16.11
CA MET A 328 -29.68 -6.27 14.98
C MET A 328 -28.14 -6.26 14.93
N TRP A 329 -27.49 -5.18 15.36
CA TRP A 329 -26.04 -5.14 15.46
C TRP A 329 -25.47 -6.12 16.50
N SER A 330 -26.17 -6.39 17.61
CA SER A 330 -25.79 -7.47 18.53
C SER A 330 -25.76 -8.82 17.81
N MET A 331 -26.74 -9.08 16.94
CA MET A 331 -26.84 -10.32 16.17
C MET A 331 -25.73 -10.43 15.11
N ILE A 332 -25.43 -9.36 14.38
CA ILE A 332 -24.32 -9.31 13.43
C ILE A 332 -22.97 -9.46 14.16
N GLY A 333 -22.84 -8.87 15.35
CA GLY A 333 -21.68 -9.03 16.23
C GLY A 333 -21.45 -10.49 16.62
N THR A 334 -22.51 -11.22 16.98
CA THR A 334 -22.45 -12.67 17.24
C THR A 334 -21.90 -13.45 16.05
N TYR A 335 -22.37 -13.15 14.83
CA TYR A 335 -21.83 -13.78 13.62
C TYR A 335 -20.34 -13.49 13.44
N ASN A 336 -19.93 -12.22 13.51
CA ASN A 336 -18.53 -11.83 13.33
C ASN A 336 -17.62 -12.51 14.36
N TYR A 337 -18.04 -12.57 15.63
CA TYR A 337 -17.28 -13.25 16.68
C TYR A 337 -17.09 -14.73 16.37
N VAL A 338 -18.15 -15.45 16.01
CA VAL A 338 -18.07 -16.88 15.68
C VAL A 338 -17.29 -17.13 14.38
N LEU A 339 -17.43 -16.25 13.38
CA LEU A 339 -16.65 -16.30 12.14
C LEU A 339 -15.15 -16.22 12.44
N PHE A 340 -14.71 -15.35 13.34
CA PHE A 340 -13.29 -15.15 13.62
C PHE A 340 -12.70 -16.15 14.62
N THR A 341 -13.50 -16.69 15.55
CA THR A 341 -13.02 -17.58 16.63
C THR A 341 -13.37 -19.05 16.46
N ASN A 342 -14.43 -19.36 15.72
CA ASN A 342 -15.08 -20.67 15.72
C ASN A 342 -15.46 -21.17 17.13
N ASP A 343 -15.81 -20.26 18.05
CA ASP A 343 -16.27 -20.59 19.40
C ASP A 343 -17.70 -21.16 19.36
N THR A 344 -17.81 -22.46 19.06
CA THR A 344 -19.09 -23.16 18.98
C THR A 344 -19.76 -23.27 20.35
N THR A 345 -18.99 -23.33 21.44
CA THR A 345 -19.54 -23.35 22.80
C THR A 345 -20.31 -22.07 23.12
N PHE A 346 -19.77 -20.90 22.74
CA PHE A 346 -20.50 -19.63 22.88
C PHE A 346 -21.77 -19.61 22.02
N LEU A 347 -21.70 -20.10 20.78
CA LEU A 347 -22.85 -20.17 19.88
C LEU A 347 -23.95 -21.07 20.44
N GLU A 348 -23.62 -22.30 20.82
CA GLU A 348 -24.55 -23.29 21.37
C GLU A 348 -25.25 -22.77 22.65
N ALA A 349 -24.49 -22.15 23.56
CA ALA A 349 -25.03 -21.61 24.80
C ALA A 349 -26.04 -20.47 24.57
N ASN A 350 -25.81 -19.64 23.55
CA ASN A 350 -26.61 -18.45 23.28
C ASN A 350 -27.62 -18.63 22.12
N TRP A 351 -27.66 -19.81 21.48
CA TRP A 351 -28.44 -20.03 20.25
C TRP A 351 -29.94 -19.78 20.43
N ASN A 352 -30.53 -20.26 21.52
CA ASN A 352 -31.94 -20.02 21.85
C ASN A 352 -32.23 -18.51 22.04
N GLY A 353 -31.29 -17.76 22.63
CA GLY A 353 -31.38 -16.30 22.74
C GLY A 353 -31.32 -15.62 21.37
N TYR A 354 -30.46 -16.09 20.47
CA TYR A 354 -30.37 -15.60 19.09
C TYR A 354 -31.67 -15.85 18.31
N GLN A 355 -32.27 -17.04 18.45
CA GLN A 355 -33.54 -17.37 17.80
C GLN A 355 -34.67 -16.46 18.27
N LYS A 356 -34.78 -16.21 19.59
CA LYS A 356 -35.75 -15.25 20.13
C LYS A 356 -35.54 -13.82 19.63
N ALA A 357 -34.29 -13.38 19.50
CA ALA A 357 -33.96 -12.09 18.93
C ALA A 357 -34.41 -11.99 17.46
N MET A 358 -34.16 -13.03 16.66
CA MET A 358 -34.62 -13.10 15.28
C MET A 358 -36.15 -13.08 15.18
N ASP A 359 -36.84 -13.83 16.04
CA ASP A 359 -38.30 -13.85 16.08
C ASP A 359 -38.86 -12.46 16.47
N TYR A 360 -38.25 -11.79 17.45
CA TYR A 360 -38.62 -10.44 17.87
C TYR A 360 -38.55 -9.44 16.72
N ILE A 361 -37.40 -9.34 16.03
CA ILE A 361 -37.23 -8.34 14.98
C ILE A 361 -38.03 -8.70 13.73
N TYR A 362 -38.11 -9.97 13.37
CA TYR A 362 -38.83 -10.40 12.17
C TYR A 362 -40.34 -10.29 12.33
N ALA A 363 -40.88 -10.38 13.57
CA ALA A 363 -42.30 -10.14 13.84
C ALA A 363 -42.77 -8.72 13.48
N LYS A 364 -41.83 -7.78 13.30
CA LYS A 364 -42.11 -6.41 12.88
C LYS A 364 -42.14 -6.22 11.36
N VAL A 365 -41.85 -7.26 10.57
CA VAL A 365 -41.97 -7.23 9.11
C VAL A 365 -43.45 -7.34 8.73
N ASP A 366 -43.98 -6.34 8.03
CA ASP A 366 -45.37 -6.35 7.59
C ASP A 366 -45.53 -7.09 6.24
N PHE A 367 -46.62 -7.83 6.07
CA PHE A 367 -46.86 -8.62 4.86
C PHE A 367 -47.48 -7.87 3.66
N PRO A 368 -48.09 -6.67 3.80
CA PRO A 368 -48.43 -5.86 2.63
C PRO A 368 -47.20 -5.34 1.86
N SER A 369 -46.13 -4.95 2.55
CA SER A 369 -44.91 -4.41 1.93
C SER A 369 -43.75 -5.40 1.90
N GLY A 370 -43.66 -6.31 2.87
CA GLY A 370 -42.48 -7.16 3.08
C GLY A 370 -41.30 -6.42 3.72
N LEU A 371 -41.52 -5.20 4.23
CA LEU A 371 -40.52 -4.37 4.90
C LEU A 371 -40.68 -4.41 6.42
N LEU A 372 -39.61 -4.09 7.11
CA LEU A 372 -39.59 -3.93 8.57
C LEU A 372 -40.31 -2.64 8.93
N ASN A 373 -41.21 -2.70 9.89
CA ASN A 373 -41.77 -1.51 10.53
C ASN A 373 -40.96 -1.18 11.79
N VAL A 374 -40.04 -0.23 11.65
CA VAL A 374 -39.14 0.22 12.71
C VAL A 374 -39.94 0.94 13.78
N THR A 375 -39.91 0.37 14.99
CA THR A 375 -40.64 0.85 16.17
C THR A 375 -39.69 1.16 17.33
N GLY A 376 -38.52 0.53 17.36
CA GLY A 376 -37.38 0.95 18.17
C GLY A 376 -36.67 2.11 17.49
N LEU A 377 -37.06 3.34 17.83
CA LEU A 377 -36.68 4.56 17.11
C LEU A 377 -35.30 5.13 17.48
N ARG A 378 -34.60 4.54 18.45
CA ARG A 378 -33.33 5.10 18.92
C ARG A 378 -32.19 4.70 17.98
N ASP A 379 -31.50 5.71 17.50
CA ASP A 379 -30.30 5.58 16.68
C ASP A 379 -29.41 6.81 16.87
N TRP A 380 -28.13 6.60 17.16
CA TRP A 380 -27.20 7.68 17.49
C TRP A 380 -26.74 8.47 16.26
N ALA A 381 -26.61 7.80 15.10
CA ALA A 381 -25.98 8.36 13.92
C ALA A 381 -26.94 9.13 13.00
N ARG A 382 -28.23 9.25 13.38
CA ARG A 382 -29.28 9.85 12.56
C ARG A 382 -30.09 10.93 13.29
N TRP A 383 -30.78 11.77 12.52
CA TRP A 383 -31.74 12.72 13.07
C TRP A 383 -33.08 12.07 13.44
N GLN A 384 -33.60 11.19 12.58
CA GLN A 384 -34.90 10.52 12.70
C GLN A 384 -34.79 9.06 12.25
N GLN A 385 -35.71 8.25 12.76
CA GLN A 385 -35.84 6.82 12.50
C GLN A 385 -37.34 6.44 12.54
N GLY A 386 -37.70 5.25 12.06
CA GLY A 386 -39.07 4.72 12.14
C GLY A 386 -39.68 4.34 10.80
N PHE A 387 -40.90 3.77 10.82
CA PHE A 387 -41.58 3.23 9.64
C PHE A 387 -40.69 2.25 8.87
N ASN A 388 -40.68 2.27 7.54
CA ASN A 388 -39.81 1.42 6.73
C ASN A 388 -38.51 2.15 6.38
N ASN A 389 -37.75 2.58 7.39
CA ASN A 389 -36.47 3.26 7.19
C ASN A 389 -35.47 2.35 6.49
N SER A 390 -34.84 2.86 5.43
CA SER A 390 -34.00 2.07 4.53
C SER A 390 -32.75 1.51 5.19
N GLU A 391 -32.10 2.19 6.13
CA GLU A 391 -30.92 1.64 6.83
C GLU A 391 -31.31 0.40 7.64
N ALA A 392 -32.38 0.49 8.44
CA ALA A 392 -32.86 -0.65 9.21
C ALA A 392 -33.22 -1.83 8.29
N GLN A 393 -33.69 -1.57 7.06
CA GLN A 393 -33.87 -2.62 6.06
C GLN A 393 -32.54 -3.26 5.63
N MET A 394 -31.50 -2.46 5.38
CA MET A 394 -30.18 -2.96 5.00
C MET A 394 -29.58 -3.83 6.12
N ILE A 395 -29.71 -3.39 7.37
CA ILE A 395 -29.23 -4.12 8.55
C ILE A 395 -30.02 -5.42 8.71
N LEU A 396 -31.35 -5.42 8.60
CA LEU A 396 -32.16 -6.65 8.71
C LEU A 396 -31.81 -7.67 7.63
N HIS A 397 -31.58 -7.21 6.40
CA HIS A 397 -31.11 -8.09 5.32
C HIS A 397 -29.79 -8.77 5.71
N GLN A 398 -28.82 -8.01 6.22
CA GLN A 398 -27.56 -8.56 6.68
C GLN A 398 -27.73 -9.51 7.86
N THR A 399 -28.57 -9.17 8.85
CA THR A 399 -28.89 -10.03 10.00
C THR A 399 -29.50 -11.37 9.59
N LEU A 400 -30.39 -11.38 8.58
CA LEU A 400 -30.97 -12.61 8.04
C LEU A 400 -29.91 -13.47 7.32
N LYS A 401 -29.03 -12.84 6.54
CA LYS A 401 -27.93 -13.52 5.83
C LYS A 401 -26.93 -14.16 6.82
N THR A 402 -26.44 -13.38 7.78
CA THR A 402 -25.50 -13.88 8.79
C THR A 402 -26.16 -14.87 9.75
N GLY A 403 -27.44 -14.66 10.07
CA GLY A 403 -28.23 -15.61 10.84
C GLY A 403 -28.36 -16.97 10.15
N ALA A 404 -28.59 -16.98 8.83
CA ALA A 404 -28.69 -18.22 8.07
C ALA A 404 -27.40 -19.04 8.16
N GLU A 405 -26.25 -18.39 8.03
CA GLU A 405 -24.94 -19.05 8.20
C GLU A 405 -24.73 -19.55 9.64
N LEU A 406 -25.09 -18.75 10.66
CA LEU A 406 -25.05 -19.22 12.06
C LEU A 406 -25.93 -20.45 12.28
N ALA A 407 -27.10 -20.52 11.66
CA ALA A 407 -28.01 -21.66 11.78
C ALA A 407 -27.39 -22.95 11.22
N GLU A 408 -26.63 -22.86 10.13
CA GLU A 408 -25.88 -24.00 9.61
C GLU A 408 -24.79 -24.48 10.57
N TRP A 409 -24.23 -23.56 11.38
CA TRP A 409 -23.16 -23.88 12.33
C TRP A 409 -23.68 -24.37 13.69
N ALA A 410 -24.87 -23.93 14.13
CA ALA A 410 -25.45 -24.24 15.43
C ALA A 410 -26.17 -25.60 15.46
N ASP A 411 -27.10 -25.84 14.52
CA ASP A 411 -27.79 -27.12 14.25
C ASP A 411 -28.80 -26.95 13.10
N ASN A 412 -28.68 -27.72 12.01
CA ASN A 412 -29.47 -27.57 10.78
C ASN A 412 -30.73 -28.47 10.74
N THR A 413 -31.26 -28.88 11.89
CA THR A 413 -32.43 -29.79 11.95
C THR A 413 -33.77 -29.08 11.70
N THR A 414 -33.81 -27.75 11.71
CA THR A 414 -35.04 -26.94 11.71
C THR A 414 -35.25 -26.06 10.47
N ASP A 415 -34.54 -26.32 9.35
CA ASP A 415 -34.63 -25.55 8.08
C ASP A 415 -34.46 -24.02 8.22
N LEU A 416 -33.84 -23.54 9.31
CA LEU A 416 -33.72 -22.11 9.60
C LEU A 416 -32.81 -21.38 8.62
N SER A 417 -31.70 -22.00 8.18
CA SER A 417 -30.82 -21.41 7.16
C SER A 417 -31.59 -21.09 5.88
N SER A 418 -32.34 -22.07 5.37
CA SER A 418 -33.19 -21.90 4.19
C SER A 418 -34.28 -20.85 4.39
N THR A 419 -34.94 -20.87 5.56
CA THR A 419 -35.99 -19.91 5.92
C THR A 419 -35.46 -18.48 5.93
N TRP A 420 -34.36 -18.22 6.62
CA TRP A 420 -33.80 -16.87 6.73
C TRP A 420 -33.14 -16.39 5.43
N THR A 421 -32.56 -17.29 4.64
CA THR A 421 -32.10 -16.98 3.28
C THR A 421 -33.26 -16.52 2.38
N THR A 422 -34.37 -17.26 2.37
CA THR A 422 -35.56 -16.91 1.58
C THR A 422 -36.16 -15.57 2.02
N ARG A 423 -36.16 -15.30 3.34
CA ARG A 423 -36.60 -14.02 3.90
C ARG A 423 -35.69 -12.86 3.48
N ALA A 424 -34.37 -13.06 3.47
CA ALA A 424 -33.41 -12.06 2.99
C ALA A 424 -33.65 -11.72 1.51
N GLU A 425 -33.84 -12.72 0.64
CA GLU A 425 -34.13 -12.52 -0.79
C GLU A 425 -35.45 -11.78 -1.02
N SER A 426 -36.48 -12.13 -0.26
CA SER A 426 -37.79 -11.45 -0.31
C SER A 426 -37.68 -9.99 0.15
N LEU A 427 -36.92 -9.76 1.22
CA LEU A 427 -36.67 -8.42 1.75
C LEU A 427 -35.85 -7.58 0.76
N GLN A 428 -34.79 -8.13 0.16
CA GLN A 428 -34.00 -7.46 -0.88
C GLN A 428 -34.87 -7.00 -2.05
N THR A 429 -35.82 -7.84 -2.47
CA THR A 429 -36.80 -7.51 -3.51
C THR A 429 -37.71 -6.36 -3.09
N ALA A 430 -38.23 -6.38 -1.87
CA ALA A 430 -39.07 -5.31 -1.33
C ALA A 430 -38.30 -3.98 -1.20
N ILE A 431 -37.07 -4.00 -0.69
CA ILE A 431 -36.20 -2.82 -0.57
C ILE A 431 -36.00 -2.17 -1.94
N ASN A 432 -35.60 -2.95 -2.94
CA ASN A 432 -35.34 -2.44 -4.29
C ASN A 432 -36.60 -1.89 -4.98
N LYS A 433 -37.79 -2.37 -4.59
CA LYS A 433 -39.08 -1.92 -5.13
C LYS A 433 -39.58 -0.62 -4.49
N TYR A 434 -39.48 -0.51 -3.16
CA TYR A 434 -40.15 0.56 -2.41
C TYR A 434 -39.21 1.67 -1.93
N CYS A 435 -37.92 1.37 -1.73
CA CYS A 435 -36.95 2.31 -1.17
C CYS A 435 -36.00 2.91 -2.20
N PHE A 436 -35.95 2.40 -3.43
CA PHE A 436 -35.09 2.96 -4.47
C PHE A 436 -35.78 4.09 -5.22
N ASP A 437 -35.09 5.22 -5.41
CA ASP A 437 -35.53 6.32 -6.24
C ASP A 437 -34.79 6.28 -7.58
N ASP A 438 -35.44 5.76 -8.62
CA ASP A 438 -34.84 5.66 -9.96
C ASP A 438 -34.50 7.03 -10.58
N SER A 439 -35.19 8.09 -10.19
CA SER A 439 -34.97 9.44 -10.73
C SER A 439 -33.68 10.06 -10.17
N TYR A 440 -33.41 9.84 -8.88
CA TYR A 440 -32.19 10.28 -8.24
C TYR A 440 -31.03 9.28 -8.46
N GLY A 441 -31.34 7.98 -8.52
CA GLY A 441 -30.38 6.90 -8.69
C GLY A 441 -29.74 6.41 -7.40
N ALA A 442 -30.45 6.53 -6.27
CA ALA A 442 -30.03 6.09 -4.94
C ALA A 442 -31.25 5.69 -4.08
N PHE A 443 -31.01 5.03 -2.95
CA PHE A 443 -32.07 4.72 -1.98
C PHE A 443 -32.45 5.98 -1.19
N LYS A 444 -33.76 6.20 -1.03
CA LYS A 444 -34.32 7.23 -0.15
C LYS A 444 -34.33 6.75 1.30
N ASP A 445 -34.45 7.67 2.25
CA ASP A 445 -34.38 7.35 3.69
C ASP A 445 -35.50 6.43 4.17
N ASN A 446 -36.66 6.45 3.52
CA ASN A 446 -37.81 5.65 3.92
C ASN A 446 -38.63 5.21 2.69
N ALA A 447 -39.37 4.12 2.79
CA ALA A 447 -40.35 3.74 1.77
C ALA A 447 -41.47 4.79 1.59
N THR A 448 -41.69 5.66 2.58
CA THR A 448 -42.58 6.83 2.49
C THR A 448 -42.05 7.91 1.53
N ASP A 449 -42.86 8.94 1.24
CA ASP A 449 -42.42 10.06 0.42
C ASP A 449 -41.41 10.92 1.19
N THR A 450 -40.18 10.98 0.69
CA THR A 450 -39.08 11.75 1.27
C THR A 450 -38.10 12.16 0.18
N LYS A 451 -37.43 13.30 0.38
CA LYS A 451 -36.36 13.81 -0.50
C LYS A 451 -34.96 13.51 0.03
N LEU A 452 -34.86 12.83 1.17
CA LEU A 452 -33.60 12.50 1.81
C LEU A 452 -33.05 11.18 1.23
N HIS A 453 -31.79 11.19 0.79
CA HIS A 453 -31.05 10.00 0.35
C HIS A 453 -29.84 9.84 1.28
N PRO A 454 -29.94 8.97 2.30
CA PRO A 454 -28.97 8.95 3.39
C PRO A 454 -27.67 8.26 2.97
N GLN A 455 -26.57 8.65 3.61
CA GLN A 455 -25.23 8.09 3.37
C GLN A 455 -25.16 6.63 3.83
N ASP A 456 -25.71 6.31 5.00
CA ASP A 456 -25.70 4.95 5.57
C ASP A 456 -26.39 3.90 4.69
N ALA A 457 -27.68 4.04 4.40
CA ALA A 457 -28.45 3.04 3.69
C ALA A 457 -27.89 2.82 2.28
N ASN A 458 -27.40 3.88 1.63
CA ASN A 458 -26.76 3.79 0.33
C ASN A 458 -25.40 3.08 0.40
N SER A 459 -24.59 3.36 1.41
CA SER A 459 -23.32 2.65 1.64
C SER A 459 -23.55 1.17 1.94
N MET A 460 -24.44 0.87 2.89
CA MET A 460 -24.80 -0.50 3.28
C MET A 460 -25.49 -1.26 2.15
N SER A 461 -26.26 -0.60 1.27
CA SER A 461 -26.89 -1.27 0.13
C SER A 461 -25.87 -1.89 -0.82
N ILE A 462 -24.71 -1.24 -0.99
CA ILE A 462 -23.61 -1.78 -1.78
C ILE A 462 -22.88 -2.86 -0.98
N LEU A 463 -22.52 -2.55 0.27
CA LEU A 463 -21.70 -3.43 1.11
C LEU A 463 -22.38 -4.78 1.39
N PHE A 464 -23.69 -4.78 1.65
CA PHE A 464 -24.48 -5.97 1.95
C PHE A 464 -25.13 -6.60 0.70
N GLY A 465 -24.72 -6.17 -0.50
CA GLY A 465 -25.13 -6.79 -1.77
C GLY A 465 -26.60 -6.59 -2.15
N ILE A 466 -27.25 -5.54 -1.65
CA ILE A 466 -28.67 -5.24 -1.91
C ILE A 466 -28.86 -4.53 -3.25
N ALA A 467 -27.94 -3.63 -3.59
CA ALA A 467 -27.92 -2.93 -4.88
C ALA A 467 -27.39 -3.83 -6.00
N ASP A 468 -28.09 -3.87 -7.14
CA ASP A 468 -27.60 -4.56 -8.33
C ASP A 468 -26.39 -3.85 -8.98
N THR A 469 -25.66 -4.57 -9.83
CA THR A 469 -24.42 -4.09 -10.47
C THR A 469 -24.58 -2.76 -11.21
N ASN A 470 -25.74 -2.49 -11.82
CA ASN A 470 -25.99 -1.23 -12.53
C ASN A 470 -26.26 -0.06 -11.57
N ARG A 471 -26.83 -0.34 -10.40
CA ARG A 471 -27.08 0.64 -9.34
C ARG A 471 -25.83 0.95 -8.53
N VAL A 472 -24.98 -0.05 -8.24
CA VAL A 472 -23.74 0.11 -7.44
C VAL A 472 -22.87 1.26 -7.95
N ALA A 473 -22.59 1.33 -9.25
CA ALA A 473 -21.75 2.38 -9.82
C ALA A 473 -22.35 3.78 -9.66
N LYS A 474 -23.69 3.90 -9.78
CA LYS A 474 -24.43 5.15 -9.63
C LYS A 474 -24.49 5.59 -8.17
N ILE A 475 -24.84 4.69 -7.24
CA ILE A 475 -24.89 4.98 -5.80
C ILE A 475 -23.51 5.41 -5.32
N SER A 476 -22.46 4.67 -5.67
CA SER A 476 -21.06 5.03 -5.38
C SER A 476 -20.67 6.39 -5.96
N GLN A 477 -21.29 6.84 -7.06
CA GLN A 477 -21.08 8.19 -7.56
C GLN A 477 -21.87 9.24 -6.76
N ARG A 478 -23.13 8.97 -6.41
CA ARG A 478 -23.97 9.88 -5.63
C ARG A 478 -23.42 10.17 -4.24
N LEU A 479 -22.87 9.17 -3.56
CA LEU A 479 -22.24 9.34 -2.24
C LEU A 479 -21.15 10.44 -2.24
N THR A 480 -20.42 10.60 -3.35
CA THR A 480 -19.39 11.65 -3.49
C THR A 480 -19.94 13.08 -3.51
N GLU A 481 -21.25 13.26 -3.72
CA GLU A 481 -21.90 14.58 -3.68
C GLU A 481 -21.91 15.18 -2.27
N ASN A 482 -21.78 14.33 -1.24
CA ASN A 482 -21.76 14.73 0.16
C ASN A 482 -20.35 15.14 0.64
N TRP A 483 -19.33 15.04 -0.20
CA TRP A 483 -17.95 15.21 0.20
C TRP A 483 -17.56 16.68 0.35
N THR A 484 -16.90 16.96 1.46
CA THR A 484 -16.22 18.23 1.76
C THR A 484 -14.70 18.03 1.72
N PRO A 485 -13.89 19.10 1.88
CA PRO A 485 -12.44 18.93 2.02
C PRO A 485 -12.01 18.06 3.22
N ILE A 486 -12.88 17.88 4.22
CA ILE A 486 -12.55 17.20 5.48
C ILE A 486 -13.40 15.95 5.73
N GLY A 487 -14.17 15.45 4.76
CA GLY A 487 -14.99 14.23 4.93
C GLY A 487 -16.39 14.34 4.34
N ALA A 488 -17.16 13.27 4.43
CA ALA A 488 -18.53 13.19 3.92
C ALA A 488 -19.54 13.66 4.99
N VAL A 489 -20.36 14.65 4.65
CA VAL A 489 -21.46 15.12 5.52
C VAL A 489 -22.62 14.13 5.40
N ALA A 490 -23.11 13.63 6.53
CA ALA A 490 -24.23 12.69 6.55
C ALA A 490 -25.55 13.46 6.29
N PRO A 491 -26.28 13.22 5.18
CA PRO A 491 -27.56 13.88 4.94
C PRO A 491 -28.60 13.63 6.05
N GLU A 492 -28.60 12.42 6.61
CA GLU A 492 -29.44 11.94 7.71
C GLU A 492 -29.08 12.56 9.06
N LEU A 493 -27.90 13.16 9.18
CA LEU A 493 -27.45 13.92 10.34
C LEU A 493 -26.75 15.21 9.86
N PRO A 494 -27.52 16.21 9.39
CA PRO A 494 -26.98 17.38 8.72
C PRO A 494 -25.85 18.07 9.48
N GLU A 495 -24.91 18.66 8.75
CA GLU A 495 -23.69 19.35 9.25
C GLU A 495 -22.63 18.44 9.90
N ASN A 496 -22.98 17.21 10.27
CA ASN A 496 -22.08 16.30 10.96
C ASN A 496 -21.37 15.41 9.94
N ILE A 497 -20.07 15.24 10.16
CA ILE A 497 -19.26 14.22 9.51
C ILE A 497 -19.11 13.10 10.53
N SER A 498 -19.70 11.95 10.21
CA SER A 498 -19.66 10.75 11.04
C SER A 498 -18.72 9.72 10.41
N PRO A 499 -17.53 9.49 10.99
CA PRO A 499 -16.65 8.43 10.52
C PRO A 499 -17.23 7.02 10.75
N PHE A 500 -18.24 6.84 11.61
CA PHE A 500 -19.02 5.61 11.67
C PHE A 500 -19.72 5.33 10.34
N ILE A 501 -20.52 6.28 9.84
CA ILE A 501 -21.22 6.12 8.56
C ILE A 501 -20.21 6.05 7.40
N SER A 502 -19.18 6.90 7.45
CA SER A 502 -18.13 6.90 6.43
C SER A 502 -17.33 5.60 6.39
N SER A 503 -17.26 4.84 7.50
CA SER A 503 -16.61 3.52 7.53
C SER A 503 -17.35 2.50 6.67
N PHE A 504 -18.68 2.62 6.51
CA PHE A 504 -19.43 1.84 5.54
C PHE A 504 -19.21 2.36 4.11
N GLU A 505 -19.18 3.68 3.92
CA GLU A 505 -18.99 4.30 2.59
C GLU A 505 -17.65 3.92 1.94
N ILE A 506 -16.55 3.94 2.69
CA ILE A 506 -15.22 3.56 2.13
C ILE A 506 -15.23 2.10 1.66
N GLN A 507 -15.89 1.20 2.39
CA GLN A 507 -16.01 -0.21 2.03
C GLN A 507 -16.93 -0.37 0.81
N ALA A 508 -18.03 0.38 0.76
CA ALA A 508 -18.93 0.43 -0.38
C ALA A 508 -18.20 0.87 -1.67
N HIS A 509 -17.29 1.85 -1.58
CA HIS A 509 -16.47 2.24 -2.72
C HIS A 509 -15.52 1.14 -3.19
N PHE A 510 -14.88 0.41 -2.27
CA PHE A 510 -14.05 -0.74 -2.65
C PHE A 510 -14.89 -1.86 -3.29
N VAL A 511 -16.07 -2.17 -2.75
CA VAL A 511 -17.01 -3.15 -3.36
C VAL A 511 -17.47 -2.67 -4.75
N ALA A 512 -17.65 -1.37 -4.94
CA ALA A 512 -17.97 -0.77 -6.23
C ALA A 512 -16.79 -0.72 -7.22
N GLY A 513 -15.62 -1.27 -6.88
CA GLY A 513 -14.42 -1.22 -7.72
C GLY A 513 -13.84 0.18 -7.87
N ARG A 514 -14.03 1.04 -6.86
CA ARG A 514 -13.56 2.43 -6.81
C ARG A 514 -12.58 2.66 -5.64
N PRO A 515 -11.41 1.99 -5.65
CA PRO A 515 -10.38 2.21 -4.63
C PRO A 515 -9.88 3.66 -4.63
N ASP A 516 -9.96 4.36 -5.77
CA ASP A 516 -9.66 5.79 -5.88
C ASP A 516 -10.56 6.64 -4.97
N ARG A 517 -11.86 6.34 -4.93
CA ARG A 517 -12.81 7.05 -4.07
C ARG A 517 -12.61 6.70 -2.60
N ALA A 518 -12.46 5.41 -2.29
CA ALA A 518 -12.25 4.96 -0.92
C ALA A 518 -11.00 5.60 -0.29
N LEU A 519 -9.86 5.56 -1.00
CA LEU A 519 -8.62 6.15 -0.52
C LEU A 519 -8.69 7.68 -0.39
N ASP A 520 -9.38 8.38 -1.30
CA ASP A 520 -9.60 9.84 -1.18
C ASP A 520 -10.41 10.18 0.07
N LEU A 521 -11.53 9.48 0.32
CA LEU A 521 -12.33 9.71 1.53
C LEU A 521 -11.57 9.36 2.83
N ILE A 522 -10.76 8.29 2.83
CA ILE A 522 -9.89 7.95 3.97
C ILE A 522 -8.95 9.11 4.29
N ARG A 523 -8.24 9.62 3.27
CA ARG A 523 -7.27 10.73 3.42
C ARG A 523 -7.95 12.04 3.81
N ARG A 524 -9.16 12.31 3.32
CA ARG A 524 -9.94 13.51 3.68
C ARG A 524 -10.40 13.50 5.13
N SER A 525 -11.07 12.42 5.55
CA SER A 525 -11.74 12.37 6.85
C SER A 525 -10.76 12.06 7.99
N TRP A 526 -10.13 10.88 7.94
CA TRP A 526 -9.19 10.46 8.98
C TRP A 526 -7.86 11.21 8.88
N GLY A 527 -7.42 11.50 7.65
CA GLY A 527 -6.21 12.28 7.44
C GLY A 527 -6.34 13.73 7.89
N TRP A 528 -7.52 14.34 7.82
CA TRP A 528 -7.74 15.66 8.44
C TRP A 528 -7.66 15.56 9.96
N TYR A 529 -8.37 14.60 10.57
CA TYR A 529 -8.41 14.48 12.04
C TYR A 529 -7.01 14.22 12.64
N ILE A 530 -6.28 13.23 12.12
CA ILE A 530 -4.97 12.84 12.68
C ILE A 530 -3.88 13.92 12.50
N ASN A 531 -4.05 14.83 11.54
CA ASN A 531 -3.14 15.96 11.33
C ASN A 531 -3.67 17.25 11.96
N ASN A 532 -4.85 17.24 12.58
CA ASN A 532 -5.38 18.39 13.27
C ASN A 532 -4.60 18.56 14.59
N PRO A 533 -3.94 19.71 14.83
CA PRO A 533 -3.11 19.92 16.02
C PRO A 533 -3.90 19.95 17.34
N ASN A 534 -5.24 19.99 17.26
CA ASN A 534 -6.10 19.88 18.43
C ASN A 534 -6.57 18.44 18.70
N GLY A 535 -6.43 17.53 17.74
CA GLY A 535 -6.76 16.11 17.92
C GLY A 535 -5.71 15.37 18.75
N THR A 536 -5.91 14.06 18.92
CA THR A 536 -5.00 13.21 19.70
C THR A 536 -3.74 12.83 18.93
N GLU A 537 -3.78 12.88 17.60
CA GLU A 537 -2.72 12.42 16.68
C GLU A 537 -2.40 10.91 16.76
N SER A 538 -3.13 10.14 17.57
CA SER A 538 -2.88 8.70 17.82
C SER A 538 -4.11 7.81 17.75
N THR A 539 -5.32 8.37 17.81
CA THR A 539 -6.60 7.63 17.84
C THR A 539 -7.54 8.16 16.75
N VAL A 540 -8.78 7.66 16.68
CA VAL A 540 -9.83 8.15 15.79
C VAL A 540 -11.03 8.69 16.57
N ILE A 541 -11.51 9.86 16.17
CA ILE A 541 -12.59 10.62 16.83
C ILE A 541 -13.97 10.06 16.52
N GLU A 542 -14.90 10.26 17.44
CA GLU A 542 -16.32 9.94 17.25
C GLU A 542 -16.91 10.60 16.00
N GLY A 543 -16.67 11.89 15.81
CA GLY A 543 -17.24 12.70 14.74
C GLY A 543 -16.88 14.17 14.90
N TYR A 544 -17.17 14.98 13.89
CA TYR A 544 -16.93 16.42 13.90
C TYR A 544 -17.90 17.15 12.95
N LEU A 545 -17.88 18.48 12.99
CA LEU A 545 -18.73 19.30 12.11
C LEU A 545 -18.00 19.65 10.82
N GLN A 546 -18.76 19.84 9.74
CA GLN A 546 -18.25 20.29 8.44
C GLN A 546 -17.50 21.64 8.49
N ASN A 547 -17.73 22.44 9.54
CA ASN A 547 -17.03 23.70 9.78
C ASN A 547 -15.65 23.51 10.46
N ALA A 548 -15.14 22.28 10.49
CA ALA A 548 -13.84 21.91 11.04
C ALA A 548 -13.72 22.07 12.57
N THR A 549 -14.83 22.04 13.31
CA THR A 549 -14.86 22.05 14.78
C THR A 549 -15.21 20.68 15.36
N PHE A 550 -14.66 20.36 16.53
CA PHE A 550 -15.07 19.21 17.34
C PHE A 550 -16.39 19.53 18.04
N GLY A 551 -17.47 19.70 17.27
CA GLY A 551 -18.80 20.04 17.76
C GLY A 551 -19.87 19.00 17.41
N TYR A 552 -19.45 17.80 17.00
CA TYR A 552 -20.35 16.68 16.67
C TYR A 552 -21.43 16.52 17.74
N ARG A 553 -22.70 16.52 17.32
CA ARG A 553 -23.86 16.35 18.21
C ARG A 553 -23.93 17.33 19.40
N SER A 554 -23.13 18.41 19.41
CA SER A 554 -23.09 19.34 20.54
C SER A 554 -24.47 19.96 20.82
N SER A 555 -25.13 20.46 19.78
CA SER A 555 -26.49 21.02 19.86
C SER A 555 -27.59 19.98 20.11
N ARG A 556 -27.27 18.68 20.04
CA ARG A 556 -28.23 17.58 20.20
C ARG A 556 -27.57 16.32 20.76
N GLY A 557 -27.82 16.07 22.04
CA GLY A 557 -27.31 14.89 22.75
C GLY A 557 -26.26 15.26 23.79
N TYR A 558 -25.51 16.33 23.58
CA TYR A 558 -24.43 16.77 24.50
C TYR A 558 -24.70 18.07 25.24
N TYR A 559 -25.94 18.55 25.25
CA TYR A 559 -26.33 19.76 26.00
C TYR A 559 -25.45 20.99 25.68
N TYR A 560 -25.06 21.15 24.42
CA TYR A 560 -24.15 22.21 23.93
C TYR A 560 -22.73 22.14 24.49
N ASP A 561 -22.32 20.99 25.03
CA ASP A 561 -20.96 20.74 25.50
C ASP A 561 -20.15 19.97 24.44
N ALA A 562 -19.30 20.71 23.72
CA ALA A 562 -18.42 20.16 22.71
C ALA A 562 -17.23 19.36 23.29
N SER A 563 -16.90 19.51 24.58
CA SER A 563 -15.83 18.72 25.22
C SER A 563 -16.24 17.27 25.49
N TYR A 564 -17.55 16.98 25.44
CA TYR A 564 -18.09 15.63 25.64
C TYR A 564 -17.74 14.66 24.52
N ILE A 565 -17.39 15.15 23.32
CA ILE A 565 -17.04 14.31 22.16
C ILE A 565 -15.85 13.40 22.49
N SER A 566 -15.91 12.11 22.15
CA SER A 566 -14.81 11.19 22.36
C SER A 566 -13.81 11.31 21.22
N HIS A 567 -12.54 11.44 21.58
CA HIS A 567 -11.43 11.45 20.62
C HIS A 567 -10.78 10.08 20.42
N SER A 568 -11.29 9.06 21.11
CA SER A 568 -11.03 7.65 20.84
C SER A 568 -12.35 6.87 20.83
N HIS A 569 -12.88 6.57 19.65
CA HIS A 569 -14.16 5.89 19.48
C HIS A 569 -14.08 4.75 18.44
N GLY A 570 -14.37 3.52 18.87
CA GLY A 570 -14.11 2.29 18.10
C GLY A 570 -14.89 2.23 16.77
N TRP A 571 -16.07 2.84 16.74
CA TRP A 571 -16.91 2.89 15.55
C TRP A 571 -16.29 3.63 14.34
N SER A 572 -15.17 4.33 14.55
CA SER A 572 -14.46 5.13 13.55
C SER A 572 -13.20 4.44 13.05
N SER A 573 -12.92 3.20 13.47
CA SER A 573 -11.71 2.46 13.10
C SER A 573 -11.79 1.78 11.73
N GLY A 574 -12.85 2.01 10.94
CA GLY A 574 -13.13 1.33 9.68
C GLY A 574 -12.00 1.29 8.65
N PRO A 575 -11.13 2.32 8.50
CA PRO A 575 -9.97 2.22 7.62
C PRO A 575 -9.03 1.05 7.95
N THR A 576 -8.95 0.65 9.22
CA THR A 576 -8.10 -0.45 9.68
C THR A 576 -8.48 -1.76 8.98
N SER A 577 -9.76 -2.14 9.03
CA SER A 577 -10.26 -3.33 8.35
C SER A 577 -10.35 -3.13 6.84
N ALA A 578 -10.75 -1.93 6.37
CA ALA A 578 -10.91 -1.68 4.94
C ALA A 578 -9.58 -1.75 4.15
N LEU A 579 -8.50 -1.19 4.69
CA LEU A 579 -7.17 -1.25 4.05
C LEU A 579 -6.64 -2.69 4.01
N THR A 580 -6.83 -3.47 5.09
CA THR A 580 -6.44 -4.89 5.10
C THR A 580 -7.28 -5.72 4.12
N ASN A 581 -8.61 -5.59 4.17
CA ASN A 581 -9.51 -6.45 3.41
C ASN A 581 -9.57 -6.14 1.92
N TYR A 582 -9.40 -4.86 1.53
CA TYR A 582 -9.59 -4.44 0.13
C TYR A 582 -8.30 -3.97 -0.55
N VAL A 583 -7.44 -3.22 0.13
CA VAL A 583 -6.20 -2.69 -0.48
C VAL A 583 -5.12 -3.76 -0.50
N LEU A 584 -4.76 -4.31 0.66
CA LEU A 584 -3.96 -5.53 0.72
C LEU A 584 -4.72 -6.68 0.03
N GLY A 585 -6.04 -6.72 0.25
CA GLY A 585 -6.96 -7.66 -0.37
C GLY A 585 -7.16 -8.94 0.42
N LEU A 586 -6.60 -9.05 1.63
CA LEU A 586 -6.58 -10.27 2.43
C LEU A 586 -7.77 -10.28 3.39
N SER A 587 -8.67 -11.26 3.27
CA SER A 587 -9.82 -11.43 4.15
C SER A 587 -10.12 -12.90 4.41
N VAL A 588 -10.70 -13.21 5.58
CA VAL A 588 -11.29 -14.53 5.84
C VAL A 588 -12.69 -14.60 5.21
N THR A 589 -13.06 -15.77 4.70
CA THR A 589 -14.39 -16.04 4.10
C THR A 589 -15.10 -17.22 4.76
N GLY A 590 -14.42 -17.91 5.67
CA GLY A 590 -14.96 -19.04 6.43
C GLY A 590 -14.47 -19.01 7.87
N ARG A 591 -15.13 -19.80 8.73
CA ARG A 591 -14.86 -19.86 10.17
C ARG A 591 -13.38 -20.05 10.47
N LEU A 592 -12.84 -19.24 11.37
CA LEU A 592 -11.45 -19.25 11.83
C LEU A 592 -10.41 -18.99 10.72
N GLY A 593 -10.84 -18.55 9.54
CA GLY A 593 -10.00 -18.47 8.34
C GLY A 593 -9.79 -19.82 7.63
N SER A 594 -10.64 -20.83 7.89
CA SER A 594 -10.59 -22.10 7.14
C SER A 594 -10.65 -21.89 5.63
N THR A 595 -11.42 -20.89 5.20
CA THR A 595 -11.37 -20.33 3.85
C THR A 595 -11.01 -18.85 3.87
N TRP A 596 -10.27 -18.40 2.86
CA TRP A 596 -9.80 -17.02 2.74
C TRP A 596 -9.77 -16.52 1.29
N GLN A 597 -9.65 -15.21 1.13
CA GLN A 597 -9.50 -14.54 -0.15
C GLN A 597 -8.31 -13.58 -0.15
N ILE A 598 -7.62 -13.48 -1.28
CA ILE A 598 -6.66 -12.41 -1.59
C ILE A 598 -7.11 -11.72 -2.88
N ALA A 599 -7.68 -10.52 -2.78
CA ALA A 599 -8.19 -9.72 -3.90
C ALA A 599 -7.68 -8.27 -3.84
N PRO A 600 -6.41 -8.00 -4.20
CA PRO A 600 -5.80 -6.69 -4.04
C PRO A 600 -6.46 -5.61 -4.89
N GLN A 601 -6.76 -4.45 -4.30
CA GLN A 601 -7.16 -3.25 -5.03
C GLN A 601 -6.11 -2.15 -4.87
N PHE A 602 -5.24 -2.02 -5.87
CA PHE A 602 -4.04 -1.17 -5.76
C PHE A 602 -4.30 0.32 -5.55
N GLY A 603 -5.40 0.86 -6.11
CA GLY A 603 -5.63 2.30 -6.15
C GLY A 603 -4.44 3.05 -6.77
N ASP A 604 -3.96 4.07 -6.05
CA ASP A 604 -2.77 4.87 -6.37
C ASP A 604 -1.48 4.40 -5.66
N LEU A 605 -1.54 3.30 -4.90
CA LEU A 605 -0.41 2.77 -4.15
C LEU A 605 0.49 1.88 -5.01
N THR A 606 1.77 1.82 -4.64
CA THR A 606 2.82 1.06 -5.32
C THR A 606 3.30 -0.15 -4.52
N SER A 607 3.15 -0.15 -3.21
CA SER A 607 3.50 -1.30 -2.37
C SER A 607 2.65 -1.34 -1.13
N VAL A 608 2.18 -2.54 -0.78
CA VAL A 608 1.47 -2.82 0.47
C VAL A 608 1.88 -4.20 0.97
N GLN A 609 2.09 -4.32 2.27
CA GLN A 609 2.26 -5.58 2.99
C GLN A 609 1.44 -5.55 4.27
N GLY A 610 0.97 -6.70 4.72
CA GLY A 610 0.20 -6.80 5.95
C GLY A 610 -0.26 -8.22 6.21
N GLY A 611 -0.93 -8.39 7.34
CA GLY A 611 -1.39 -9.70 7.77
C GLY A 611 -2.07 -9.67 9.13
N PHE A 612 -2.67 -10.80 9.50
CA PHE A 612 -3.29 -11.04 10.79
C PHE A 612 -3.13 -12.51 11.18
N THR A 613 -3.42 -12.82 12.44
CA THR A 613 -3.25 -14.16 13.00
C THR A 613 -4.60 -14.72 13.44
N THR A 614 -4.86 -15.99 13.14
CA THR A 614 -5.93 -16.76 13.77
C THR A 614 -5.31 -17.94 14.52
N SER A 615 -6.10 -18.73 15.25
CA SER A 615 -5.56 -19.93 15.91
C SER A 615 -5.08 -21.01 14.93
N LYS A 616 -5.40 -20.89 13.63
CA LYS A 616 -4.81 -21.72 12.56
C LYS A 616 -3.40 -21.27 12.18
N GLY A 617 -3.00 -20.04 12.48
CA GLY A 617 -1.69 -19.49 12.16
C GLY A 617 -1.77 -18.10 11.52
N LYS A 618 -0.66 -17.70 10.90
CA LYS A 618 -0.49 -16.36 10.31
C LYS A 618 -1.00 -16.32 8.88
N TYR A 619 -1.75 -15.27 8.54
CA TYR A 619 -2.13 -14.93 7.18
C TYR A 619 -1.42 -13.63 6.84
N GLN A 620 -0.58 -13.66 5.81
CA GLN A 620 0.16 -12.49 5.37
C GLN A 620 0.22 -12.41 3.85
N ALA A 621 0.17 -11.20 3.34
CA ALA A 621 0.33 -10.91 1.93
C ALA A 621 1.16 -9.64 1.74
N ALA A 622 1.81 -9.55 0.60
CA ALA A 622 2.55 -8.38 0.18
C ALA A 622 2.50 -8.27 -1.33
N TRP A 623 2.29 -7.07 -1.84
CA TRP A 623 2.41 -6.80 -3.25
C TRP A 623 3.22 -5.54 -3.53
N ASN A 624 3.96 -5.58 -4.64
CA ASN A 624 4.70 -4.46 -5.19
C ASN A 624 4.29 -4.28 -6.64
N ARG A 625 3.95 -3.06 -7.03
CA ARG A 625 3.46 -2.69 -8.35
C ARG A 625 4.41 -1.70 -9.00
N ASP A 626 4.80 -2.03 -10.22
CA ASP A 626 5.50 -1.13 -11.13
C ASP A 626 4.47 -0.27 -11.85
N THR A 627 4.46 1.03 -11.54
CA THR A 627 3.50 1.98 -12.13
C THR A 627 3.79 2.27 -13.61
N THR A 628 4.96 1.89 -14.12
CA THR A 628 5.35 2.18 -15.51
C THR A 628 4.73 1.23 -16.54
N ASP A 629 4.62 -0.05 -16.19
CA ASP A 629 4.08 -1.11 -17.06
C ASP A 629 2.86 -1.83 -16.47
N GLY A 630 2.44 -1.44 -15.26
CA GLY A 630 1.33 -2.05 -14.53
C GLY A 630 1.61 -3.48 -14.08
N SER A 631 2.86 -3.95 -14.15
CA SER A 631 3.25 -5.24 -13.57
C SER A 631 3.22 -5.16 -12.04
N TYR A 632 3.02 -6.32 -11.43
CA TYR A 632 3.12 -6.45 -9.99
C TYR A 632 3.63 -7.84 -9.62
N GLU A 633 4.19 -7.91 -8.44
CA GLU A 633 4.52 -9.13 -7.73
C GLU A 633 3.62 -9.20 -6.50
N LEU A 634 2.92 -10.31 -6.32
CA LEU A 634 2.13 -10.62 -5.13
C LEU A 634 2.74 -11.85 -4.48
N SER A 635 3.13 -11.75 -3.22
CA SER A 635 3.53 -12.86 -2.38
C SER A 635 2.57 -13.00 -1.21
N PHE A 636 2.26 -14.22 -0.83
CA PHE A 636 1.44 -14.48 0.35
C PHE A 636 1.82 -15.79 1.00
N ASP A 637 1.53 -15.89 2.29
CA ASP A 637 1.78 -17.04 3.13
C ASP A 637 0.63 -17.18 4.13
N VAL A 638 0.04 -18.36 4.16
CA VAL A 638 -1.22 -18.68 4.86
C VAL A 638 -1.15 -20.11 5.39
N PRO A 639 -1.89 -20.50 6.44
CA PRO A 639 -1.73 -21.81 7.06
C PRO A 639 -2.06 -23.00 6.13
N GLU A 640 -1.27 -24.07 6.17
CA GLU A 640 -1.35 -25.21 5.22
C GLU A 640 -2.75 -25.88 5.16
N GLU A 641 -3.46 -25.94 6.30
CA GLU A 641 -4.79 -26.54 6.45
C GLU A 641 -5.95 -25.60 6.08
N THR A 642 -5.70 -24.66 5.15
CA THR A 642 -6.69 -23.69 4.68
C THR A 642 -6.76 -23.71 3.17
N GLU A 643 -7.90 -23.29 2.63
CA GLU A 643 -8.09 -23.14 1.19
C GLU A 643 -8.56 -21.73 0.87
N GLY A 644 -8.31 -21.26 -0.34
CA GLY A 644 -8.68 -19.89 -0.67
C GLY A 644 -8.66 -19.56 -2.14
N VAL A 645 -9.06 -18.33 -2.43
CA VAL A 645 -9.07 -17.80 -3.78
C VAL A 645 -8.24 -16.54 -3.87
N VAL A 646 -7.39 -16.47 -4.89
CA VAL A 646 -6.66 -15.26 -5.25
C VAL A 646 -7.33 -14.64 -6.47
N ILE A 647 -7.84 -13.42 -6.34
CA ILE A 647 -8.49 -12.66 -7.43
C ILE A 647 -7.54 -11.56 -7.84
N LEU A 648 -6.87 -11.77 -8.96
CA LEU A 648 -5.90 -10.85 -9.51
C LEU A 648 -6.60 -9.77 -10.35
N PRO A 649 -6.40 -8.46 -10.06
CA PRO A 649 -6.92 -7.41 -10.91
C PRO A 649 -6.18 -7.39 -12.25
N SER A 650 -6.91 -7.14 -13.34
CA SER A 650 -6.31 -6.79 -14.63
C SER A 650 -5.58 -5.44 -14.47
N PRO A 651 -4.34 -5.32 -14.96
CA PRO A 651 -3.65 -4.05 -14.94
C PRO A 651 -4.46 -3.03 -15.74
N GLY A 652 -4.80 -1.91 -15.10
CA GLY A 652 -5.74 -0.92 -15.59
C GLY A 652 -5.62 -0.62 -17.09
N GLY A 653 -6.78 -0.52 -17.76
CA GLY A 653 -6.89 -0.06 -19.14
C GLY A 653 -7.10 -1.15 -20.19
N GLY A 654 -8.00 -2.11 -20.00
CA GLY A 654 -8.64 -2.87 -21.10
C GLY A 654 -7.73 -3.58 -22.12
N LYS A 655 -6.49 -3.94 -21.78
CA LYS A 655 -5.47 -4.39 -22.73
C LYS A 655 -4.71 -5.64 -22.25
N LYS A 656 -5.31 -6.80 -22.57
CA LYS A 656 -4.77 -8.17 -22.74
C LYS A 656 -3.44 -8.52 -22.04
N THR A 657 -3.47 -9.31 -20.97
CA THR A 657 -2.26 -9.89 -20.31
C THR A 657 -2.14 -11.40 -20.49
N LYS A 658 -0.93 -11.92 -20.79
CA LYS A 658 -0.68 -13.37 -21.05
C LYS A 658 0.53 -14.01 -20.32
N SER A 659 1.15 -13.36 -19.33
CA SER A 659 2.29 -13.97 -18.63
C SER A 659 2.27 -13.77 -17.11
N VAL A 660 1.21 -14.25 -16.44
CA VAL A 660 1.22 -14.42 -14.98
C VAL A 660 1.78 -15.81 -14.65
N THR A 661 2.73 -15.88 -13.73
CA THR A 661 3.27 -17.13 -13.21
C THR A 661 2.92 -17.28 -11.74
N LEU A 662 2.46 -18.47 -11.32
CA LEU A 662 2.35 -18.89 -9.93
C LEU A 662 3.54 -19.79 -9.59
N ASN A 663 4.38 -19.39 -8.62
CA ASN A 663 5.62 -20.08 -8.26
C ASN A 663 6.50 -20.40 -9.49
N GLY A 664 6.55 -19.46 -10.45
CA GLY A 664 7.29 -19.60 -11.72
C GLY A 664 6.56 -20.38 -12.84
N LYS A 665 5.42 -21.03 -12.57
CA LYS A 665 4.63 -21.75 -13.57
C LYS A 665 3.59 -20.85 -14.23
N ALA A 666 3.57 -20.79 -15.56
CA ALA A 666 2.64 -19.95 -16.31
C ALA A 666 1.17 -20.35 -16.08
N LEU A 667 0.31 -19.35 -15.91
CA LEU A 667 -1.14 -19.50 -15.80
C LEU A 667 -1.83 -19.10 -17.10
N LYS A 668 -2.86 -19.85 -17.48
CA LYS A 668 -3.75 -19.47 -18.60
C LYS A 668 -4.70 -18.37 -18.11
N TRP A 669 -4.60 -17.18 -18.70
CA TRP A 669 -5.52 -16.05 -18.49
C TRP A 669 -6.06 -15.60 -19.86
N ALA A 670 -7.38 -15.62 -20.02
CA ALA A 670 -8.01 -15.13 -21.24
C ALA A 670 -7.97 -13.60 -21.27
N SER A 671 -7.73 -13.04 -22.45
CA SER A 671 -7.49 -11.61 -22.61
C SER A 671 -8.73 -10.72 -22.44
N SER A 672 -9.91 -11.33 -22.30
CA SER A 672 -11.21 -10.69 -22.09
C SER A 672 -11.51 -10.41 -20.62
N ASP A 673 -10.83 -11.10 -19.70
CA ASP A 673 -11.26 -11.15 -18.30
C ASP A 673 -10.64 -9.99 -17.52
N GLU A 674 -11.47 -9.20 -16.83
CA GLU A 674 -11.03 -8.07 -16.01
C GLU A 674 -10.34 -8.50 -14.71
N THR A 675 -10.52 -9.74 -14.30
CA THR A 675 -9.86 -10.37 -13.16
C THR A 675 -9.45 -11.79 -13.50
N LYS A 676 -8.50 -12.34 -12.74
CA LYS A 676 -8.16 -13.77 -12.78
C LYS A 676 -8.30 -14.38 -11.39
N THR A 677 -9.26 -15.28 -11.24
CA THR A 677 -9.39 -16.10 -10.03
C THR A 677 -8.49 -17.33 -10.11
N ILE A 678 -7.78 -17.60 -9.02
CA ILE A 678 -6.90 -18.76 -8.84
C ILE A 678 -7.33 -19.43 -7.53
N SER A 679 -7.75 -20.69 -7.61
CA SER A 679 -8.03 -21.49 -6.41
C SER A 679 -6.74 -22.06 -5.84
N ILE A 680 -6.59 -21.95 -4.52
CA ILE A 680 -5.49 -22.47 -3.72
C ILE A 680 -6.08 -23.53 -2.80
N SER A 681 -5.80 -24.80 -3.08
CA SER A 681 -6.41 -25.95 -2.39
C SER A 681 -5.75 -26.32 -1.06
N SER A 682 -4.58 -25.74 -0.77
CA SER A 682 -3.86 -25.89 0.49
C SER A 682 -3.01 -24.64 0.67
N GLY A 683 -2.92 -24.15 1.89
CA GLY A 683 -2.12 -22.97 2.20
C GLY A 683 -0.62 -23.21 2.07
N GLY A 684 0.14 -22.16 2.36
CA GLY A 684 1.59 -22.12 2.27
C GLY A 684 2.07 -20.87 1.57
N ALA A 685 3.37 -20.84 1.26
CA ALA A 685 4.01 -19.69 0.62
C ALA A 685 3.86 -19.73 -0.90
N TYR A 686 3.30 -18.66 -1.46
CA TYR A 686 3.11 -18.48 -2.89
C TYR A 686 3.66 -17.14 -3.37
N ARG A 687 4.12 -17.14 -4.62
CA ARG A 687 4.60 -15.97 -5.33
C ARG A 687 4.02 -15.92 -6.73
N ILE A 688 3.29 -14.85 -7.00
CA ILE A 688 2.69 -14.55 -8.29
C ILE A 688 3.47 -13.40 -8.91
N ARG A 689 3.98 -13.61 -10.13
CA ARG A 689 4.72 -12.59 -10.89
C ARG A 689 4.16 -12.43 -12.29
N ARG A 690 4.18 -11.20 -12.80
CA ARG A 690 4.09 -10.93 -14.24
C ARG A 690 5.50 -10.94 -14.84
N ARG A 691 5.73 -11.71 -15.90
CA ARG A 691 7.07 -11.83 -16.53
C ARG A 691 7.34 -10.62 -17.45
N LYS A 692 8.43 -9.89 -17.19
CA LYS A 692 9.03 -8.91 -18.13
C LYS A 692 9.73 -9.69 -19.27
N PRO A 693 9.62 -9.29 -20.57
CA PRO A 693 10.33 -9.94 -21.67
C PRO A 693 11.84 -9.56 -21.75
N TRP A 694 12.29 -8.66 -20.89
CA TRP A 694 13.70 -8.33 -20.67
C TRP A 694 14.02 -8.38 -19.17
N ILE A 695 15.31 -8.39 -18.83
CA ILE A 695 15.80 -8.34 -17.47
C ILE A 695 16.64 -7.08 -17.25
N GLU A 696 16.80 -6.66 -16.01
CA GLU A 696 17.88 -5.74 -15.65
C GLU A 696 19.20 -6.52 -15.73
N SER A 697 20.01 -6.23 -16.75
CA SER A 697 21.27 -6.97 -16.95
C SER A 697 22.34 -6.49 -15.96
N PRO A 698 23.25 -7.37 -15.52
CA PRO A 698 24.34 -6.99 -14.63
C PRO A 698 25.30 -5.97 -15.26
N LEU A 699 25.85 -5.09 -14.41
CA LEU A 699 27.02 -4.27 -14.70
C LEU A 699 28.19 -4.78 -13.85
N VAL A 700 29.27 -5.21 -14.48
CA VAL A 700 30.39 -5.87 -13.78
C VAL A 700 31.70 -5.18 -14.10
N GLU A 701 32.48 -4.80 -13.08
CA GLU A 701 33.84 -4.33 -13.27
C GLU A 701 34.78 -5.50 -13.60
N SER A 702 35.56 -5.38 -14.67
CA SER A 702 36.52 -6.41 -15.07
C SER A 702 37.93 -5.98 -14.73
N THR A 703 38.53 -6.61 -13.70
CA THR A 703 39.91 -6.32 -13.28
C THR A 703 40.91 -6.56 -14.42
N ALA A 704 40.76 -7.65 -15.16
CA ALA A 704 41.66 -8.01 -16.25
C ALA A 704 41.64 -6.96 -17.38
N LEU A 705 40.45 -6.51 -17.78
CA LEU A 705 40.29 -5.51 -18.82
C LEU A 705 40.70 -4.11 -18.34
N SER A 706 40.43 -3.79 -17.07
CA SER A 706 40.83 -2.53 -16.44
C SER A 706 42.36 -2.38 -16.42
N ASN A 707 43.07 -3.45 -16.06
CA ASN A 707 44.54 -3.47 -16.09
C ASN A 707 45.10 -3.26 -17.50
N SER A 708 44.48 -3.84 -18.52
CA SER A 708 44.90 -3.67 -19.92
C SER A 708 44.64 -2.26 -20.45
N ALA A 709 43.52 -1.63 -20.09
CA ALA A 709 43.17 -0.27 -20.54
C ALA A 709 43.89 0.84 -19.75
N GLY A 710 44.30 0.55 -18.49
CA GLY A 710 44.87 1.53 -17.58
C GLY A 710 43.83 2.51 -17.01
N CYS A 711 42.57 2.08 -16.93
CA CYS A 711 41.42 2.77 -16.32
C CYS A 711 40.38 1.73 -15.88
N ARG A 712 39.29 2.12 -15.21
CA ARG A 712 38.27 1.18 -14.73
C ARG A 712 37.31 0.81 -15.87
N VAL A 713 37.29 -0.47 -16.23
CA VAL A 713 36.44 -1.02 -17.30
C VAL A 713 35.27 -1.79 -16.69
N PHE A 714 34.06 -1.32 -16.99
CA PHE A 714 32.79 -1.94 -16.62
C PHE A 714 32.13 -2.56 -17.85
N LEU A 715 31.52 -3.72 -17.66
CA LEU A 715 30.85 -4.51 -18.68
C LEU A 715 29.35 -4.49 -18.40
N LYS A 716 28.57 -3.85 -19.26
CA LYS A 716 27.10 -3.95 -19.22
C LYS A 716 26.68 -5.17 -20.02
N LEU A 717 26.33 -6.26 -19.34
CA LEU A 717 26.15 -7.60 -19.90
C LEU A 717 24.77 -7.81 -20.54
N ASP A 718 24.44 -7.00 -21.53
CA ASP A 718 23.21 -7.13 -22.31
C ASP A 718 23.17 -8.38 -23.21
N SER A 719 24.28 -9.11 -23.34
CA SER A 719 24.32 -10.47 -23.86
C SER A 719 23.55 -11.48 -23.00
N LEU A 720 23.25 -11.16 -21.73
CA LEU A 720 22.46 -12.01 -20.82
C LEU A 720 20.95 -11.75 -20.89
N GLN A 721 20.51 -10.81 -21.72
CA GLN A 721 19.08 -10.61 -21.99
C GLN A 721 18.45 -11.90 -22.57
N PRO A 722 17.13 -12.12 -22.45
CA PRO A 722 16.48 -13.33 -22.96
C PRO A 722 16.75 -13.64 -24.45
N SER A 723 16.96 -12.61 -25.28
CA SER A 723 17.32 -12.77 -26.71
C SER A 723 18.82 -12.92 -26.98
N GLY A 724 19.67 -12.91 -25.95
CA GLY A 724 21.12 -12.86 -26.08
C GLY A 724 21.67 -11.48 -26.46
N SER A 725 20.86 -10.42 -26.40
CA SER A 725 21.30 -9.06 -26.76
C SER A 725 20.41 -7.95 -26.20
N PHE A 726 20.88 -6.71 -26.31
CA PHE A 726 20.12 -5.49 -26.03
C PHE A 726 18.79 -5.40 -26.79
N LYS A 727 18.59 -6.22 -27.85
CA LYS A 727 17.38 -6.17 -28.67
C LYS A 727 16.13 -6.62 -27.89
N SER A 728 16.28 -7.33 -26.77
CA SER A 728 15.20 -7.53 -25.79
C SER A 728 14.70 -6.23 -25.16
N ARG A 729 15.55 -5.19 -25.00
CA ARG A 729 15.15 -3.88 -24.46
C ARG A 729 14.34 -3.06 -25.45
N GLN A 730 14.49 -3.36 -26.75
CA GLN A 730 13.60 -2.82 -27.78
C GLN A 730 12.16 -3.26 -27.50
N VAL A 731 11.95 -4.30 -26.69
CA VAL A 731 10.65 -4.77 -26.24
C VAL A 731 10.21 -4.04 -24.96
N LEU A 732 10.24 -2.71 -24.93
CA LEU A 732 9.66 -1.99 -23.79
C LEU A 732 8.15 -1.76 -23.95
N LEU A 733 7.40 -2.05 -22.88
CA LEU A 733 6.00 -1.67 -22.68
C LEU A 733 5.93 -0.26 -22.08
N SER A 734 4.89 0.51 -22.39
CA SER A 734 4.49 1.69 -21.62
C SER A 734 2.97 1.70 -21.42
N THR A 735 2.51 2.02 -20.21
CA THR A 735 1.17 2.55 -19.97
C THR A 735 1.24 3.75 -19.03
N CYS A 736 0.72 4.89 -19.46
CA CYS A 736 0.17 5.89 -18.55
C CYS A 736 -0.93 6.67 -19.28
N LEU A 737 -2.19 6.37 -18.98
CA LEU A 737 -3.35 7.21 -19.30
C LEU A 737 -4.36 7.11 -18.15
N THR A 738 -4.10 7.84 -17.08
CA THR A 738 -5.11 8.21 -16.08
C THR A 738 -4.90 9.68 -15.68
N SER A 739 -5.27 10.60 -16.58
CA SER A 739 -5.76 11.96 -16.27
C SER A 739 -5.93 12.77 -17.56
N ARG A 740 -7.12 13.32 -17.79
CA ARG A 740 -7.50 14.05 -19.02
C ARG A 740 -7.09 15.53 -19.02
N ARG A 741 -6.00 15.88 -18.34
CA ARG A 741 -5.36 17.21 -18.41
C ARG A 741 -3.85 16.97 -18.39
N ILE A 742 -3.13 17.59 -19.32
CA ILE A 742 -1.73 17.30 -19.74
C ILE A 742 -1.64 16.17 -20.77
N ALA A 743 -2.11 16.43 -22.00
CA ALA A 743 -1.94 15.52 -23.14
C ALA A 743 -0.77 15.91 -24.09
N ASN A 744 0.13 16.82 -23.70
CA ASN A 744 1.16 17.35 -24.62
C ASN A 744 2.62 17.09 -24.25
N ALA A 745 2.93 16.27 -23.25
CA ALA A 745 4.30 15.81 -23.04
C ALA A 745 4.28 14.50 -22.26
N LEU A 746 4.56 13.36 -22.91
CA LEU A 746 5.20 12.16 -22.32
C LEU A 746 5.36 11.03 -23.35
N HIS A 747 6.56 10.45 -23.32
CA HIS A 747 7.24 9.64 -24.32
C HIS A 747 6.68 8.22 -24.48
N LYS A 748 6.44 7.78 -25.73
CA LYS A 748 5.93 6.44 -26.11
C LYS A 748 7.11 5.49 -26.45
N ARG A 749 7.33 4.38 -25.74
CA ARG A 749 8.61 3.60 -25.67
C ARG A 749 8.53 2.15 -26.18
N GLY A 750 9.29 1.67 -27.20
CA GLY A 750 9.57 0.23 -27.57
C GLY A 750 9.01 -0.40 -28.89
N VAL A 751 9.69 -1.32 -29.60
CA VAL A 751 9.06 -2.26 -30.57
C VAL A 751 8.08 -3.22 -29.88
N GLY A 752 8.30 -3.52 -28.60
CA GLY A 752 7.28 -4.10 -27.72
C GLY A 752 6.07 -3.18 -27.58
N ASN A 753 6.28 -1.86 -27.50
CA ASN A 753 5.25 -0.84 -27.68
C ASN A 753 4.64 -0.85 -29.06
N LEU A 754 5.33 -1.28 -30.12
CA LEU A 754 4.71 -1.33 -31.43
C LEU A 754 3.65 -2.42 -31.42
N ILE A 755 4.02 -3.64 -30.98
CA ILE A 755 3.08 -4.75 -30.80
C ILE A 755 1.99 -4.36 -29.79
N LEU A 756 2.38 -3.79 -28.65
CA LEU A 756 1.46 -3.33 -27.61
C LEU A 756 0.55 -2.22 -28.14
N THR A 757 1.05 -1.12 -28.72
CA THR A 757 0.26 -0.02 -29.32
C THR A 757 -0.79 -0.56 -30.29
N HIS A 758 -0.44 -1.58 -31.09
CA HIS A 758 -1.40 -2.24 -31.97
C HIS A 758 -2.38 -3.16 -31.21
N LEU A 759 -1.95 -3.92 -30.19
CA LEU A 759 -2.84 -4.64 -29.27
C LEU A 759 -3.75 -3.68 -28.48
N GLN A 760 -3.29 -2.45 -28.32
CA GLN A 760 -3.90 -1.35 -27.61
C GLN A 760 -4.80 -0.49 -28.50
N ASP A 761 -4.76 -0.68 -29.82
CA ASP A 761 -5.64 0.01 -30.75
C ASP A 761 -7.05 -0.64 -30.67
N PRO A 762 -8.11 0.13 -30.37
CA PRO A 762 -9.48 -0.37 -30.39
C PRO A 762 -9.85 -1.09 -31.70
N ALA A 763 -9.25 -0.70 -32.84
CA ALA A 763 -9.47 -1.32 -34.14
C ALA A 763 -8.99 -2.79 -34.21
N ASN A 764 -8.13 -3.22 -33.29
CA ASN A 764 -7.54 -4.57 -33.24
C ASN A 764 -8.12 -5.44 -32.10
N ARG A 765 -9.19 -4.99 -31.43
CA ARG A 765 -9.86 -5.74 -30.37
C ARG A 765 -10.37 -7.08 -30.91
N GLY A 766 -10.12 -8.17 -30.17
CA GLY A 766 -10.50 -9.53 -30.58
C GLY A 766 -9.67 -10.17 -31.71
N LYS A 767 -8.78 -9.43 -32.37
CA LYS A 767 -7.96 -9.94 -33.48
C LYS A 767 -6.67 -10.61 -32.99
N GLN A 768 -6.22 -11.65 -33.69
CA GLN A 768 -4.90 -12.26 -33.49
C GLN A 768 -3.89 -11.51 -34.36
N LEU A 769 -2.91 -10.85 -33.73
CA LEU A 769 -1.89 -10.09 -34.43
C LEU A 769 -0.73 -11.01 -34.86
N HIS A 770 -0.19 -10.73 -36.03
CA HIS A 770 0.92 -11.48 -36.62
C HIS A 770 2.06 -10.51 -36.94
N CYS A 771 3.17 -10.67 -36.25
CA CYS A 771 4.37 -9.86 -36.41
C CYS A 771 5.25 -10.40 -37.54
N PHE A 772 5.82 -9.50 -38.32
CA PHE A 772 6.73 -9.81 -39.43
C PHE A 772 8.01 -9.01 -39.26
N ILE A 773 9.15 -9.70 -39.29
CA ILE A 773 10.48 -9.07 -39.20
C ILE A 773 11.45 -9.70 -40.21
N SER A 774 12.27 -8.87 -40.85
CA SER A 774 13.30 -9.29 -41.77
C SER A 774 14.67 -9.39 -41.06
N SER A 775 14.88 -10.37 -40.17
CA SER A 775 16.17 -10.49 -39.46
C SER A 775 16.50 -11.90 -39.01
N GLY A 776 17.57 -12.48 -39.58
CA GLY A 776 18.13 -13.76 -39.15
C GLY A 776 19.06 -13.69 -37.93
N GLY A 777 19.13 -12.53 -37.25
CA GLY A 777 20.06 -12.26 -36.15
C GLY A 777 19.36 -11.89 -34.85
N ASN A 778 20.04 -11.10 -34.02
CA ASN A 778 19.57 -10.70 -32.68
C ASN A 778 18.20 -10.00 -32.66
N ALA A 779 17.85 -9.24 -33.71
CA ALA A 779 16.54 -8.58 -33.79
C ALA A 779 15.41 -9.59 -34.03
N GLY A 780 15.64 -10.61 -34.87
CA GLY A 780 14.68 -11.69 -35.11
C GLY A 780 14.40 -12.49 -33.85
N LEU A 781 15.44 -12.89 -33.13
CA LEU A 781 15.30 -13.61 -31.85
C LEU A 781 14.51 -12.79 -30.83
N ALA A 782 14.83 -11.50 -30.67
CA ALA A 782 14.11 -10.62 -29.77
C ALA A 782 12.64 -10.45 -30.15
N ALA A 783 12.33 -10.29 -31.44
CA ALA A 783 10.97 -10.16 -31.94
C ALA A 783 10.14 -11.42 -31.72
N VAL A 784 10.71 -12.60 -31.97
CA VAL A 784 10.02 -13.88 -31.76
C VAL A 784 9.74 -14.13 -30.29
N ILE A 785 10.72 -13.92 -29.41
CA ILE A 785 10.55 -14.06 -27.96
C ILE A 785 9.49 -13.08 -27.45
N ALA A 786 9.53 -11.83 -27.90
CA ALA A 786 8.54 -10.82 -27.55
C ALA A 786 7.13 -11.20 -28.01
N ALA A 787 6.98 -11.60 -29.28
CA ALA A 787 5.70 -12.01 -29.83
C ALA A 787 5.15 -13.22 -29.08
N ARG A 788 5.98 -14.23 -28.80
CA ARG A 788 5.61 -15.40 -27.98
C ARG A 788 5.14 -14.98 -26.59
N ASP A 789 5.92 -14.15 -25.88
CA ASP A 789 5.62 -13.73 -24.51
C ASP A 789 4.37 -12.81 -24.44
N LEU A 790 4.06 -12.11 -25.53
CA LEU A 790 2.85 -11.30 -25.70
C LEU A 790 1.69 -12.05 -26.37
N GLY A 791 1.88 -13.33 -26.74
CA GLY A 791 0.88 -14.19 -27.36
C GLY A 791 0.44 -13.79 -28.78
N CYS A 792 1.34 -13.17 -29.55
CA CYS A 792 1.21 -12.87 -30.98
C CYS A 792 1.94 -13.93 -31.83
N LEU A 793 1.56 -14.06 -33.10
CA LEU A 793 2.32 -14.85 -34.07
C LEU A 793 3.54 -14.05 -34.55
N CYS A 794 4.61 -14.72 -34.99
CA CYS A 794 5.80 -14.06 -35.52
C CYS A 794 6.41 -14.83 -36.68
N THR A 795 6.39 -14.26 -37.88
CA THR A 795 7.11 -14.79 -39.05
C THR A 795 8.40 -13.98 -39.27
N VAL A 796 9.49 -14.69 -39.49
CA VAL A 796 10.81 -14.09 -39.71
C VAL A 796 11.25 -14.37 -41.15
N VAL A 797 11.49 -13.33 -41.94
CA VAL A 797 12.05 -13.47 -43.29
C VAL A 797 13.55 -13.23 -43.23
N VAL A 798 14.34 -14.14 -43.78
CA VAL A 798 15.80 -14.10 -43.72
C VAL A 798 16.40 -14.36 -45.10
N PRO A 799 17.62 -13.88 -45.41
CA PRO A 799 18.27 -14.18 -46.69
C PRO A 799 18.61 -15.68 -46.85
N LEU A 800 18.80 -16.12 -48.10
CA LEU A 800 19.27 -17.48 -48.41
C LEU A 800 20.63 -17.83 -47.78
N SER A 801 21.45 -16.82 -47.51
CA SER A 801 22.76 -16.96 -46.85
C SER A 801 22.68 -17.17 -45.33
N THR A 802 21.49 -17.13 -44.73
CA THR A 802 21.32 -17.33 -43.28
C THR A 802 21.69 -18.75 -42.88
N LYS A 803 22.60 -18.89 -41.90
CA LYS A 803 23.10 -20.20 -41.46
C LYS A 803 21.97 -21.07 -40.87
N PRO A 804 21.97 -22.40 -41.11
CA PRO A 804 20.96 -23.31 -40.55
C PRO A 804 20.77 -23.19 -39.03
N MET A 805 21.88 -23.03 -38.28
CA MET A 805 21.85 -22.84 -36.83
C MET A 805 20.96 -21.68 -36.39
N MET A 806 20.93 -20.56 -37.13
CA MET A 806 20.10 -19.40 -36.77
C MET A 806 18.62 -19.64 -37.09
N ILE A 807 18.34 -20.38 -38.16
CA ILE A 807 16.97 -20.76 -38.53
C ILE A 807 16.37 -21.69 -37.47
N GLU A 808 17.13 -22.68 -37.02
CA GLU A 808 16.73 -23.57 -35.93
C GLU A 808 16.51 -22.79 -34.63
N LYS A 809 17.45 -21.92 -34.24
CA LYS A 809 17.27 -21.07 -33.05
C LYS A 809 16.00 -20.23 -33.10
N LEU A 810 15.66 -19.61 -34.24
CA LEU A 810 14.44 -18.82 -34.39
C LEU A 810 13.18 -19.68 -34.20
N LYS A 811 13.18 -20.91 -34.73
CA LYS A 811 12.08 -21.88 -34.55
C LYS A 811 11.96 -22.31 -33.08
N ASP A 812 13.08 -22.66 -32.45
CA ASP A 812 13.13 -23.11 -31.06
C ASP A 812 12.62 -22.07 -30.06
N VAL A 813 12.90 -20.79 -30.31
CA VAL A 813 12.39 -19.71 -29.44
C VAL A 813 10.93 -19.34 -29.69
N GLY A 814 10.29 -19.90 -30.74
CA GLY A 814 8.84 -19.83 -30.97
C GLY A 814 8.40 -19.11 -32.23
N ALA A 815 9.22 -19.03 -33.29
CA ALA A 815 8.80 -18.42 -34.54
C ALA A 815 7.66 -19.24 -35.17
N THR A 816 6.60 -18.56 -35.61
CA THR A 816 5.49 -19.19 -36.34
C THR A 816 5.98 -19.75 -37.67
N GLU A 817 6.84 -19.00 -38.36
CA GLU A 817 7.46 -19.41 -39.61
C GLU A 817 8.80 -18.68 -39.79
N VAL A 818 9.77 -19.33 -40.45
CA VAL A 818 11.02 -18.71 -40.88
C VAL A 818 11.15 -18.92 -42.39
N ILE A 819 11.06 -17.84 -43.16
CA ILE A 819 11.06 -17.85 -44.63
C ILE A 819 12.43 -17.41 -45.13
N GLN A 820 13.07 -18.23 -45.97
CA GLN A 820 14.29 -17.81 -46.65
C GLN A 820 13.97 -17.20 -48.01
N HIS A 821 14.33 -15.94 -48.25
CA HIS A 821 14.09 -15.27 -49.52
C HIS A 821 15.19 -14.25 -49.85
N GLY A 822 15.60 -14.21 -51.12
CA GLY A 822 16.55 -13.22 -51.63
C GLY A 822 18.01 -13.50 -51.27
N ALA A 823 18.92 -12.83 -51.99
CA ALA A 823 20.37 -12.98 -51.81
C ALA A 823 20.89 -12.09 -50.66
N SER A 824 20.17 -11.01 -50.34
CA SER A 824 20.54 -10.02 -49.34
C SER A 824 19.42 -9.75 -48.32
N TRP A 825 19.76 -9.05 -47.23
CA TRP A 825 18.76 -8.55 -46.28
C TRP A 825 17.73 -7.64 -46.97
N PHE A 826 18.17 -6.80 -47.91
CA PHE A 826 17.29 -5.90 -48.64
C PHE A 826 16.24 -6.69 -49.45
N ASP A 827 16.65 -7.76 -50.13
CA ASP A 827 15.73 -8.62 -50.88
C ASP A 827 14.72 -9.31 -49.95
N ALA A 828 15.18 -9.76 -48.78
CA ALA A 828 14.32 -10.37 -47.76
C ALA A 828 13.30 -9.36 -47.18
N ASP A 829 13.70 -8.12 -46.91
CA ASP A 829 12.82 -7.05 -46.41
C ASP A 829 11.83 -6.58 -47.46
N SER A 830 12.28 -6.40 -48.71
CA SER A 830 11.42 -6.07 -49.85
C SER A 830 10.37 -7.15 -50.07
N TYR A 831 10.77 -8.43 -50.09
CA TYR A 831 9.83 -9.55 -50.18
C TYR A 831 8.82 -9.55 -49.03
N LEU A 832 9.28 -9.34 -47.79
CA LEU A 832 8.40 -9.27 -46.62
C LEU A 832 7.34 -8.16 -46.79
N ARG A 833 7.76 -6.96 -47.19
CA ARG A 833 6.87 -5.80 -47.39
C ARG A 833 5.89 -6.04 -48.55
N GLU A 834 6.39 -6.54 -49.67
CA GLU A 834 5.57 -6.80 -50.85
C GLU A 834 4.52 -7.88 -50.57
N ARG A 835 4.95 -9.02 -50.04
CA ARG A 835 4.11 -10.20 -49.83
C ARG A 835 3.05 -10.04 -48.74
N PHE A 836 3.37 -9.32 -47.66
CA PHE A 836 2.54 -9.28 -46.45
C PHE A 836 1.91 -7.91 -46.17
N PHE A 837 2.31 -6.85 -46.88
CA PHE A 837 1.81 -5.49 -46.66
C PHE A 837 1.32 -4.76 -47.93
N ASN A 838 1.85 -5.05 -49.13
CA ASN A 838 1.46 -4.38 -50.37
C ASN A 838 0.50 -5.18 -51.27
N ASP A 839 0.40 -6.50 -51.08
CA ASP A 839 -0.42 -7.37 -51.92
C ASP A 839 -1.93 -7.14 -51.72
N ALA A 840 -2.67 -6.93 -52.83
CA ALA A 840 -4.07 -6.53 -52.83
C ALA A 840 -5.00 -7.62 -52.26
N GLU A 841 -4.62 -8.91 -52.35
CA GLU A 841 -5.35 -10.01 -51.72
C GLU A 841 -5.20 -10.03 -50.18
N THR A 842 -4.08 -9.52 -49.66
CA THR A 842 -3.80 -9.44 -48.22
C THR A 842 -4.32 -8.17 -47.54
N LYS A 843 -4.86 -7.19 -48.28
CA LYS A 843 -5.49 -5.98 -47.70
C LYS A 843 -6.67 -6.29 -46.78
N ASN A 844 -7.28 -7.48 -46.88
CA ASN A 844 -8.30 -7.95 -45.94
C ASN A 844 -7.73 -8.47 -44.60
N SER A 845 -6.40 -8.58 -44.45
CA SER A 845 -5.73 -9.00 -43.21
C SER A 845 -5.24 -7.79 -42.41
N SER A 846 -6.16 -7.12 -41.71
CA SER A 846 -5.89 -5.94 -40.86
C SER A 846 -4.99 -6.19 -39.64
N ASN A 847 -4.23 -7.28 -39.59
CA ASN A 847 -3.61 -7.83 -38.37
C ASN A 847 -2.09 -8.01 -38.47
N ASN A 848 -1.48 -7.72 -39.62
CA ASN A 848 -0.05 -7.88 -39.85
C ASN A 848 0.71 -6.67 -39.30
N LEU A 849 1.79 -6.91 -38.55
CA LEU A 849 2.63 -5.87 -37.94
C LEU A 849 4.06 -5.96 -38.45
N TYR A 850 4.54 -4.92 -39.13
CA TYR A 850 5.94 -4.82 -39.52
C TYR A 850 6.78 -4.37 -38.33
N LEU A 851 7.82 -5.13 -37.99
CA LEU A 851 8.74 -4.78 -36.91
C LEU A 851 10.09 -4.32 -37.49
N PRO A 852 10.43 -3.02 -37.38
CA PRO A 852 11.71 -2.53 -37.89
C PRO A 852 12.88 -3.01 -37.01
N PRO A 853 13.99 -3.46 -37.59
CA PRO A 853 15.10 -4.04 -36.84
C PRO A 853 15.97 -3.02 -36.08
N PHE A 854 15.93 -1.72 -36.43
CA PHE A 854 16.74 -0.68 -35.77
C PHE A 854 16.24 0.77 -35.92
N ASP A 855 15.68 1.15 -37.07
CA ASP A 855 15.29 2.55 -37.37
C ASP A 855 13.83 2.80 -37.00
N HIS A 856 13.59 3.09 -35.72
CA HIS A 856 12.29 3.52 -35.26
C HIS A 856 12.42 4.21 -33.89
N PRO A 857 11.73 5.34 -33.63
CA PRO A 857 11.78 6.02 -32.32
C PRO A 857 11.52 5.08 -31.14
N TYR A 858 10.58 4.14 -31.33
CA TYR A 858 10.30 3.17 -30.29
C TYR A 858 11.46 2.21 -29.99
N VAL A 859 12.26 1.80 -30.97
CA VAL A 859 13.48 1.01 -30.75
C VAL A 859 14.43 1.77 -29.82
N TRP A 860 14.67 3.04 -30.14
CA TRP A 860 15.63 3.89 -29.43
C TRP A 860 15.21 4.12 -27.99
N ASN A 861 13.92 4.42 -27.77
CA ASN A 861 13.34 4.60 -26.44
C ASN A 861 13.49 3.36 -25.54
N GLY A 862 13.37 2.16 -26.12
CA GLY A 862 13.59 0.92 -25.37
C GLY A 862 15.05 0.77 -24.93
N ASN A 863 15.98 1.05 -25.84
CA ASN A 863 17.41 1.01 -25.56
C ASN A 863 17.86 2.11 -24.57
N ALA A 864 17.16 3.25 -24.52
CA ALA A 864 17.46 4.35 -23.59
C ALA A 864 17.33 3.95 -22.10
N THR A 865 16.51 2.94 -21.78
CA THR A 865 16.39 2.44 -20.39
C THR A 865 17.68 1.88 -19.82
N LEU A 866 18.62 1.47 -20.68
CA LEU A 866 19.95 1.04 -20.29
C LEU A 866 20.68 2.13 -19.49
N ILE A 867 20.46 3.40 -19.81
CA ILE A 867 21.15 4.53 -19.17
C ILE A 867 20.71 4.73 -17.71
N SER A 868 19.41 4.59 -17.42
CA SER A 868 18.92 4.66 -16.03
C SER A 868 19.47 3.52 -15.18
N GLU A 869 19.62 2.33 -15.74
CA GLU A 869 20.24 1.20 -15.04
C GLU A 869 21.72 1.47 -14.78
N LEU A 870 22.47 1.96 -15.77
CA LEU A 870 23.88 2.32 -15.60
C LEU A 870 24.07 3.36 -14.48
N ALA A 871 23.19 4.36 -14.41
CA ALA A 871 23.26 5.39 -13.37
C ALA A 871 23.14 4.82 -11.95
N GLY A 872 22.25 3.83 -11.76
CA GLY A 872 22.02 3.20 -10.45
C GLY A 872 23.00 2.07 -10.11
N GLN A 873 23.59 1.41 -11.11
CA GLN A 873 24.47 0.25 -10.92
C GLN A 873 25.95 0.63 -10.78
N LEU A 874 26.37 1.78 -11.27
CA LEU A 874 27.76 2.24 -11.09
C LEU A 874 28.01 2.62 -9.63
N PRO A 875 29.15 2.22 -9.02
CA PRO A 875 29.47 2.59 -7.65
C PRO A 875 29.49 4.12 -7.46
N PRO A 876 29.04 4.66 -6.32
CA PRO A 876 29.14 6.11 -6.07
C PRO A 876 30.60 6.59 -6.19
N ARG A 877 30.80 7.83 -6.64
CA ARG A 877 32.09 8.53 -6.52
C ARG A 877 32.18 9.06 -5.08
N GLY A 878 33.36 9.10 -4.48
CA GLY A 878 33.54 9.61 -3.11
C GLY A 878 33.16 11.09 -2.98
N GLU A 879 33.16 11.63 -1.76
CA GLU A 879 32.72 13.00 -1.44
C GLU A 879 33.51 14.12 -2.17
N ASP A 880 34.64 13.81 -2.81
CA ASP A 880 35.58 14.79 -3.38
C ASP A 880 35.54 14.96 -4.92
N GLU A 881 34.61 14.34 -5.66
CA GLU A 881 34.56 14.50 -7.14
C GLU A 881 33.18 14.92 -7.67
N GLU A 882 32.93 16.24 -7.67
CA GLU A 882 31.74 16.90 -8.26
C GLU A 882 31.79 17.08 -9.81
N GLU A 883 32.84 16.61 -10.49
CA GLU A 883 33.12 17.02 -11.88
C GLU A 883 32.36 16.28 -13.01
N SER A 884 31.69 15.13 -12.74
CA SER A 884 30.96 14.37 -13.80
C SER A 884 29.44 14.30 -13.55
N ARG A 885 28.64 14.76 -14.53
CA ARG A 885 27.15 14.79 -14.49
C ARG A 885 26.51 13.40 -14.52
N PHE A 886 27.21 12.41 -15.06
CA PHE A 886 26.82 11.02 -15.13
C PHE A 886 27.95 10.16 -14.55
N PRO A 887 27.67 9.03 -13.88
CA PRO A 887 28.72 8.28 -13.16
C PRO A 887 29.76 7.62 -14.08
N ALA A 888 29.49 7.44 -15.37
CA ALA A 888 30.45 6.98 -16.38
C ALA A 888 31.10 8.16 -17.13
N ASP A 889 32.39 8.03 -17.46
CA ASP A 889 33.11 9.00 -18.28
C ASP A 889 33.01 8.66 -19.77
N VAL A 890 33.08 7.36 -20.09
CA VAL A 890 33.04 6.86 -21.48
C VAL A 890 32.04 5.72 -21.61
N ILE A 891 31.22 5.73 -22.67
CA ILE A 891 30.36 4.61 -23.06
C ILE A 891 30.77 4.13 -24.45
N VAL A 892 31.17 2.88 -24.57
CA VAL A 892 31.58 2.26 -25.84
C VAL A 892 30.45 1.35 -26.32
N CYS A 893 29.94 1.62 -27.54
CA CYS A 893 28.87 0.85 -28.13
C CYS A 893 29.09 0.61 -29.62
N SER A 894 28.70 -0.58 -30.07
CA SER A 894 28.79 -0.95 -31.47
C SER A 894 27.63 -0.35 -32.28
N VAL A 895 27.93 0.13 -33.48
CA VAL A 895 26.98 0.75 -34.38
C VAL A 895 26.83 -0.11 -35.65
N GLY A 896 25.60 -0.56 -35.89
CA GLY A 896 25.16 -0.98 -37.22
C GLY A 896 24.20 0.08 -37.74
N GLY A 897 22.91 -0.23 -37.83
CA GLY A 897 21.89 0.77 -38.18
C GLY A 897 21.62 1.89 -37.15
N GLY A 898 22.33 1.91 -36.01
CA GLY A 898 22.26 3.02 -35.02
C GLY A 898 21.21 2.89 -33.89
N GLY A 899 20.46 1.79 -33.82
CA GLY A 899 19.39 1.63 -32.82
C GLY A 899 19.85 1.69 -31.35
N LEU A 900 20.98 1.06 -31.00
CA LEU A 900 21.56 1.11 -29.64
C LEU A 900 22.11 2.50 -29.34
N PHE A 901 22.93 3.02 -30.27
CA PHE A 901 23.55 4.33 -30.19
C PHE A 901 22.52 5.45 -29.95
N ASN A 902 21.44 5.48 -30.74
CA ASN A 902 20.37 6.45 -30.56
C ASN A 902 19.72 6.37 -29.17
N GLY A 903 19.52 5.14 -28.65
CA GLY A 903 19.01 4.95 -27.30
C GLY A 903 19.95 5.47 -26.22
N ILE A 904 21.25 5.23 -26.36
CA ILE A 904 22.27 5.75 -25.42
C ILE A 904 22.26 7.27 -25.39
N ILE A 905 22.32 7.92 -26.57
CA ILE A 905 22.31 9.38 -26.68
C ILE A 905 21.02 9.96 -26.08
N GLN A 906 19.88 9.36 -26.39
CA GLN A 906 18.61 9.81 -25.86
C GLN A 906 18.50 9.62 -24.33
N GLY A 907 18.91 8.46 -23.80
CA GLY A 907 18.85 8.19 -22.37
C GLY A 907 19.75 9.14 -21.57
N LEU A 908 20.91 9.51 -22.12
CA LEU A 908 21.81 10.51 -21.54
C LEU A 908 21.16 11.90 -21.54
N ASP A 909 20.59 12.33 -22.68
CA ASP A 909 19.87 13.61 -22.78
C ASP A 909 18.69 13.71 -21.79
N GLU A 910 17.91 12.64 -21.66
CA GLU A 910 16.82 12.57 -20.68
C GLU A 910 17.32 12.62 -19.23
N HIS A 911 18.41 11.91 -18.92
CA HIS A 911 19.04 11.93 -17.60
C HIS A 911 19.51 13.34 -17.25
N PHE A 912 20.17 14.00 -18.19
CA PHE A 912 20.65 15.36 -18.09
C PHE A 912 19.52 16.38 -17.89
N LYS A 913 18.43 16.30 -18.63
CA LYS A 913 17.26 17.18 -18.42
C LYS A 913 16.65 17.05 -17.02
N LYS A 914 16.65 15.84 -16.44
CA LYS A 914 16.15 15.59 -15.07
C LYS A 914 17.11 16.03 -13.98
N HIS A 915 18.41 16.02 -14.26
CA HIS A 915 19.48 16.41 -13.33
C HIS A 915 20.29 17.56 -13.95
N PRO A 916 19.73 18.78 -13.98
CA PRO A 916 20.45 19.95 -14.46
C PRO A 916 21.63 20.27 -13.54
N SER A 917 22.81 20.46 -14.12
CA SER A 917 24.01 20.85 -13.37
C SER A 917 23.90 22.30 -12.91
N THR A 918 24.36 22.59 -11.69
CA THR A 918 24.57 23.96 -11.19
C THR A 918 25.92 24.54 -11.64
N SER A 919 26.84 23.70 -12.14
CA SER A 919 28.18 24.06 -12.58
C SER A 919 28.26 24.20 -14.11
N LYS A 920 28.80 25.34 -14.58
CA LYS A 920 28.99 25.62 -16.01
C LYS A 920 30.16 24.85 -16.66
N ASN A 921 30.99 24.15 -15.89
CA ASN A 921 32.22 23.49 -16.35
C ASN A 921 32.19 21.96 -16.19
N THR A 922 31.03 21.32 -16.39
CA THR A 922 30.93 19.85 -16.23
C THR A 922 31.49 19.13 -17.45
N LYS A 923 32.34 18.11 -17.26
CA LYS A 923 32.92 17.33 -18.38
C LYS A 923 31.81 16.54 -19.10
N PRO A 924 31.77 16.54 -20.45
CA PRO A 924 30.79 15.74 -21.19
C PRO A 924 31.09 14.23 -21.08
N VAL A 925 30.06 13.40 -21.27
CA VAL A 925 30.23 11.96 -21.41
C VAL A 925 30.66 11.65 -22.85
N ASP A 926 31.78 10.96 -23.01
CA ASP A 926 32.26 10.49 -24.31
C ASP A 926 31.52 9.20 -24.72
N VAL A 927 30.85 9.21 -25.87
CA VAL A 927 30.19 8.04 -26.46
C VAL A 927 30.97 7.62 -27.69
N LEU A 928 31.62 6.47 -27.62
CA LEU A 928 32.35 5.88 -28.75
C LEU A 928 31.41 5.02 -29.59
N ALA A 929 31.15 5.47 -30.81
CA ALA A 929 30.35 4.78 -31.82
C ALA A 929 31.28 3.91 -32.69
N VAL A 930 31.30 2.60 -32.42
CA VAL A 930 32.31 1.69 -32.99
C VAL A 930 31.74 0.84 -34.13
N GLU A 931 32.42 0.84 -35.28
CA GLU A 931 32.07 0.08 -36.49
C GLU A 931 33.27 -0.75 -36.98
N THR A 932 33.02 -1.72 -37.88
CA THR A 932 34.08 -2.43 -38.60
C THR A 932 34.21 -1.92 -40.04
N GLN A 933 35.44 -1.94 -40.58
CA GLN A 933 35.70 -1.58 -41.96
C GLN A 933 34.92 -2.49 -42.92
N GLY A 934 34.08 -1.90 -43.78
CA GLY A 934 33.17 -2.64 -44.65
C GLY A 934 31.76 -2.83 -44.08
N ALA A 935 31.49 -2.32 -42.88
CA ALA A 935 30.15 -2.13 -42.30
C ALA A 935 29.98 -0.75 -41.65
N ASP A 936 30.85 0.21 -41.99
CA ASP A 936 31.06 1.52 -41.38
C ASP A 936 30.20 2.64 -42.01
N SER A 937 28.88 2.41 -42.08
CA SER A 937 27.98 3.36 -42.76
C SER A 937 27.77 4.67 -42.00
N LEU A 938 27.95 4.70 -40.65
CA LEU A 938 27.92 5.95 -39.88
C LEU A 938 29.17 6.77 -40.15
N ALA A 939 30.35 6.17 -40.04
CA ALA A 939 31.62 6.82 -40.32
C ALA A 939 31.68 7.36 -41.75
N TYR A 940 31.22 6.58 -42.72
CA TYR A 940 31.14 7.01 -44.11
C TYR A 940 30.20 8.21 -44.30
N SER A 941 29.03 8.21 -43.66
CA SER A 941 28.09 9.34 -43.70
C SER A 941 28.67 10.59 -43.03
N LEU A 942 29.34 10.44 -41.89
CA LEU A 942 30.03 11.54 -41.18
C LEU A 942 31.14 12.15 -42.03
N GLN A 943 31.96 11.31 -42.70
CA GLN A 943 33.02 11.77 -43.60
C GLN A 943 32.49 12.58 -44.78
N LYS A 944 31.31 12.21 -45.31
CA LYS A 944 30.68 12.90 -46.44
C LYS A 944 29.81 14.09 -46.03
N GLY A 945 29.54 14.25 -44.73
CA GLY A 945 28.68 15.32 -44.21
C GLY A 945 27.19 15.16 -44.52
N SER A 946 26.77 14.01 -45.04
CA SER A 946 25.37 13.68 -45.33
C SER A 946 25.14 12.18 -45.20
N LEU A 947 23.87 11.75 -45.05
CA LEU A 947 23.53 10.33 -45.10
C LEU A 947 23.95 9.70 -46.42
N GLN A 948 24.70 8.60 -46.35
CA GLN A 948 25.20 7.87 -47.50
C GLN A 948 25.01 6.37 -47.32
N SER A 949 24.88 5.65 -48.43
CA SER A 949 24.80 4.19 -48.45
C SER A 949 26.12 3.60 -48.92
N LEU A 950 26.59 2.54 -48.24
CA LEU A 950 27.66 1.69 -48.72
C LEU A 950 27.19 0.91 -49.97
N SER A 951 28.11 0.60 -50.88
CA SER A 951 27.79 -0.21 -52.07
C SER A 951 27.51 -1.67 -51.74
N ALA A 952 28.16 -2.21 -50.70
CA ALA A 952 27.98 -3.56 -50.19
C ALA A 952 28.53 -3.66 -48.76
N ILE A 953 28.11 -4.70 -48.03
CA ILE A 953 28.74 -5.07 -46.75
C ILE A 953 29.87 -6.05 -47.02
N THR A 954 31.12 -5.63 -46.79
CA THR A 954 32.31 -6.46 -47.01
C THR A 954 32.94 -7.00 -45.71
N SER A 955 32.52 -6.47 -44.56
CA SER A 955 32.94 -6.95 -43.24
C SER A 955 32.34 -8.32 -42.90
N MET A 956 33.11 -9.14 -42.19
CA MET A 956 32.66 -10.38 -41.54
C MET A 956 31.71 -10.13 -40.36
N ALA A 957 31.67 -8.91 -39.80
CA ALA A 957 30.77 -8.53 -38.72
C ALA A 957 29.34 -8.23 -39.24
N HIS A 958 28.67 -9.23 -39.83
CA HIS A 958 27.36 -9.06 -40.46
C HIS A 958 26.27 -8.43 -39.56
N SER A 959 26.37 -8.58 -38.23
CA SER A 959 25.46 -7.94 -37.25
C SER A 959 25.54 -6.40 -37.24
N LEU A 960 26.63 -5.81 -37.76
CA LEU A 960 26.79 -4.37 -37.98
C LEU A 960 26.36 -3.94 -39.39
N GLY A 961 26.15 -4.88 -40.32
CA GLY A 961 26.03 -4.66 -41.76
C GLY A 961 24.74 -3.97 -42.22
N ALA A 962 24.52 -2.72 -41.83
CA ALA A 962 23.52 -1.83 -42.41
C ALA A 962 24.17 -1.01 -43.53
N LEU A 963 23.63 -1.08 -44.77
CA LEU A 963 24.16 -0.29 -45.89
C LEU A 963 24.09 1.22 -45.61
N GLN A 964 23.10 1.66 -44.84
CA GLN A 964 22.92 3.04 -44.40
C GLN A 964 22.42 3.05 -42.95
N VAL A 965 22.95 3.95 -42.13
CA VAL A 965 22.48 4.17 -40.75
C VAL A 965 21.17 4.95 -40.70
N ALA A 966 20.43 4.82 -39.60
CA ALA A 966 19.24 5.62 -39.37
C ALA A 966 19.56 7.13 -39.45
N PRO A 967 18.67 7.97 -40.01
CA PRO A 967 18.87 9.41 -40.08
C PRO A 967 19.21 10.04 -38.72
N ARG A 968 18.52 9.58 -37.67
CA ARG A 968 18.75 10.04 -36.31
C ARG A 968 20.14 9.68 -35.76
N ALA A 969 20.72 8.58 -36.20
CA ALA A 969 22.08 8.20 -35.78
C ALA A 969 23.13 9.14 -36.38
N PHE A 970 22.95 9.53 -37.65
CA PHE A 970 23.79 10.56 -38.25
C PHE A 970 23.64 11.90 -37.53
N GLU A 971 22.41 12.35 -37.25
CA GLU A 971 22.17 13.59 -36.48
C GLU A 971 22.82 13.57 -35.10
N ASN A 972 22.59 12.50 -34.33
CA ASN A 972 23.13 12.36 -32.98
C ASN A 972 24.66 12.30 -32.97
N ALA A 973 25.30 11.78 -34.01
CA ALA A 973 26.76 11.75 -34.12
C ALA A 973 27.34 13.07 -34.64
N HIS A 974 26.65 13.75 -35.56
CA HIS A 974 27.08 15.02 -36.13
C HIS A 974 26.85 16.21 -35.20
N SER A 975 25.78 16.19 -34.41
CA SER A 975 25.37 17.27 -33.51
C SER A 975 24.70 16.69 -32.24
N PRO A 976 25.48 16.08 -31.34
CA PRO A 976 24.94 15.47 -30.12
C PRO A 976 24.33 16.52 -29.16
N PRO A 977 23.38 16.11 -28.30
CA PRO A 977 22.85 16.95 -27.22
C PRO A 977 23.93 17.46 -26.24
N GLU A 978 23.62 18.55 -25.54
CA GLU A 978 24.54 19.17 -24.57
C GLU A 978 24.98 18.18 -23.47
N GLY A 979 26.27 18.17 -23.16
CA GLY A 979 26.87 17.27 -22.18
C GLY A 979 27.27 15.89 -22.75
N ILE A 980 27.08 15.66 -24.05
CA ILE A 980 27.46 14.42 -24.74
C ILE A 980 28.46 14.75 -25.86
N LYS A 981 29.55 13.99 -25.93
CA LYS A 981 30.51 14.05 -27.03
C LYS A 981 30.52 12.69 -27.74
N VAL A 982 30.41 12.69 -29.07
CA VAL A 982 30.40 11.46 -29.86
C VAL A 982 31.67 11.37 -30.70
N THR A 983 32.33 10.21 -30.68
CA THR A 983 33.46 9.90 -31.55
C THR A 983 33.17 8.62 -32.32
N SER A 984 33.22 8.67 -33.66
CA SER A 984 33.12 7.50 -34.52
C SER A 984 34.49 6.82 -34.67
N VAL A 985 34.53 5.50 -34.47
CA VAL A 985 35.77 4.70 -34.55
C VAL A 985 35.52 3.50 -35.44
N VAL A 986 36.35 3.33 -36.48
CA VAL A 986 36.29 2.19 -37.40
C VAL A 986 37.51 1.30 -37.19
N ALA A 987 37.31 -0.01 -37.14
CA ALA A 987 38.37 -1.00 -36.92
C ALA A 987 38.30 -2.18 -37.90
N SER A 988 39.41 -2.91 -38.11
CA SER A 988 39.43 -4.06 -39.01
C SER A 988 38.66 -5.26 -38.42
N ASP A 989 38.28 -6.21 -39.27
CA ASP A 989 37.69 -7.47 -38.78
C ASP A 989 38.68 -8.27 -37.92
N ALA A 990 40.00 -8.13 -38.16
CA ALA A 990 41.02 -8.77 -37.32
C ALA A 990 41.12 -8.09 -35.93
N GLU A 991 40.98 -6.77 -35.85
CA GLU A 991 40.80 -6.03 -34.58
C GLU A 991 39.58 -6.54 -33.82
N ALA A 992 38.44 -6.63 -34.51
CA ALA A 992 37.23 -7.19 -33.92
C ALA A 992 37.42 -8.63 -33.42
N ALA A 993 38.11 -9.47 -34.19
CA ALA A 993 38.43 -10.85 -33.83
C ALA A 993 39.36 -10.96 -32.61
N ARG A 994 40.37 -10.07 -32.49
CA ARG A 994 41.21 -9.98 -31.29
C ARG A 994 40.40 -9.64 -30.05
N GLY A 995 39.45 -8.70 -30.19
CA GLY A 995 38.51 -8.38 -29.12
C GLY A 995 37.65 -9.58 -28.72
N VAL A 996 37.15 -10.37 -29.68
CA VAL A 996 36.41 -11.62 -29.39
C VAL A 996 37.26 -12.61 -28.61
N VAL A 997 38.48 -12.90 -29.07
CA VAL A 997 39.38 -13.86 -28.42
C VAL A 997 39.77 -13.39 -27.02
N THR A 998 40.13 -12.11 -26.87
CA THR A 998 40.49 -11.50 -25.58
C THR A 998 39.32 -11.56 -24.60
N PHE A 999 38.11 -11.24 -25.06
CA PHE A 999 36.92 -11.30 -24.22
C PHE A 999 36.63 -12.73 -23.76
N ALA A 1000 36.72 -13.72 -24.65
CA ALA A 1000 36.51 -15.12 -24.31
C ALA A 1000 37.56 -15.65 -23.31
N ASP A 1001 38.83 -15.30 -23.48
CA ASP A 1001 39.90 -15.73 -22.59
C ASP A 1001 39.82 -15.10 -21.19
N THR A 1002 39.39 -13.83 -21.12
CA THR A 1002 39.33 -13.07 -19.86
C THR A 1002 38.04 -13.27 -19.08
N THR A 1003 36.89 -13.35 -19.78
CA THR A 1003 35.56 -13.36 -19.14
C THR A 1003 34.87 -14.72 -19.16
N ARG A 1004 35.37 -15.67 -19.97
CA ARG A 1004 34.72 -16.97 -20.25
C ARG A 1004 33.36 -16.84 -20.93
N MET A 1005 33.08 -15.70 -21.56
CA MET A 1005 31.86 -15.46 -22.33
C MET A 1005 32.18 -15.30 -23.82
N LEU A 1006 31.25 -15.72 -24.68
CA LEU A 1006 31.41 -15.60 -26.13
C LEU A 1006 30.67 -14.37 -26.65
N VAL A 1007 31.30 -13.64 -27.56
CA VAL A 1007 30.73 -12.48 -28.24
C VAL A 1007 31.02 -12.54 -29.74
N GLU A 1008 30.18 -11.89 -30.55
CA GLU A 1008 30.40 -11.77 -32.00
C GLU A 1008 31.42 -10.68 -32.33
N LEU A 1009 31.94 -10.65 -33.56
CA LEU A 1009 32.82 -9.58 -34.05
C LEU A 1009 32.23 -8.18 -33.80
N ALA A 1010 30.91 -8.04 -33.96
CA ALA A 1010 30.18 -6.81 -33.70
C ALA A 1010 30.39 -6.27 -32.27
N CYS A 1011 30.53 -7.11 -31.26
CA CYS A 1011 30.84 -6.68 -29.89
C CYS A 1011 32.35 -6.72 -29.62
N GLY A 1012 33.06 -7.67 -30.23
CA GLY A 1012 34.53 -7.77 -30.14
C GLY A 1012 35.22 -6.48 -30.55
N VAL A 1013 34.73 -5.79 -31.58
CA VAL A 1013 35.29 -4.49 -31.99
C VAL A 1013 35.23 -3.43 -30.89
N SER A 1014 34.13 -3.36 -30.13
CA SER A 1014 33.99 -2.44 -28.99
C SER A 1014 34.94 -2.83 -27.84
N VAL A 1015 35.16 -4.13 -27.64
CA VAL A 1015 36.15 -4.62 -26.66
C VAL A 1015 37.56 -4.23 -27.08
N ASP A 1016 37.96 -4.49 -28.32
CA ASP A 1016 39.31 -4.15 -28.81
C ASP A 1016 39.58 -2.64 -28.75
N VAL A 1017 38.62 -1.81 -29.20
CA VAL A 1017 38.72 -0.34 -29.12
C VAL A 1017 38.86 0.14 -27.68
N ALA A 1018 38.13 -0.45 -26.73
CA ALA A 1018 38.19 -0.06 -25.32
C ALA A 1018 39.48 -0.50 -24.60
N LEU A 1019 40.26 -1.41 -25.18
CA LEU A 1019 41.52 -1.90 -24.60
C LEU A 1019 42.76 -1.38 -25.34
N GLY A 1020 42.58 -0.91 -26.58
CA GLY A 1020 43.67 -0.43 -27.42
C GLY A 1020 44.07 1.03 -27.16
N LYS A 1021 45.15 1.45 -27.82
CA LYS A 1021 45.59 2.86 -27.86
C LYS A 1021 44.49 3.80 -28.40
N ARG A 1022 43.61 3.26 -29.26
CA ARG A 1022 42.47 3.97 -29.84
C ARG A 1022 41.51 4.55 -28.82
N LEU A 1023 41.34 3.93 -27.64
CA LEU A 1023 40.52 4.51 -26.58
C LEU A 1023 41.03 5.90 -26.18
N ARG A 1024 42.33 6.04 -25.91
CA ARG A 1024 42.94 7.32 -25.49
C ARG A 1024 42.96 8.34 -26.63
N GLU A 1025 43.19 7.89 -27.86
CA GLU A 1025 43.13 8.74 -29.05
C GLU A 1025 41.72 9.27 -29.30
N ALA A 1026 40.69 8.43 -29.16
CA ALA A 1026 39.30 8.79 -29.42
C ALA A 1026 38.71 9.76 -28.38
N VAL A 1027 39.18 9.71 -27.13
CA VAL A 1027 38.71 10.60 -26.06
C VAL A 1027 39.61 11.83 -25.86
N GLY A 1028 40.77 11.90 -26.52
CA GLY A 1028 41.66 13.07 -26.48
C GLY A 1028 42.67 13.11 -25.33
N GLY A 1029 42.99 11.96 -24.70
CA GLY A 1029 44.07 11.83 -23.71
C GLY A 1029 43.68 11.95 -22.22
N ASP A 1030 42.45 12.34 -21.90
CA ASP A 1030 42.00 12.67 -20.54
C ASP A 1030 41.53 11.47 -19.68
N LEU A 1031 42.15 10.29 -19.82
CA LEU A 1031 41.80 9.11 -19.01
C LEU A 1031 42.80 8.89 -17.88
N THR A 1032 42.28 8.92 -16.65
CA THR A 1032 43.00 8.57 -15.42
C THR A 1032 42.74 7.11 -15.05
N PRO A 1033 43.53 6.52 -14.14
CA PRO A 1033 43.24 5.19 -13.58
C PRO A 1033 41.86 5.08 -12.95
N ASN A 1034 41.27 6.20 -12.50
CA ASN A 1034 39.93 6.25 -11.90
C ASN A 1034 38.81 6.47 -12.92
N SER A 1035 39.14 6.84 -14.17
CA SER A 1035 38.15 7.02 -15.24
C SER A 1035 37.38 5.72 -15.48
N ARG A 1036 36.06 5.84 -15.63
CA ARG A 1036 35.11 4.75 -15.72
C ARG A 1036 34.61 4.62 -17.15
N VAL A 1037 35.07 3.56 -17.81
CA VAL A 1037 34.70 3.18 -19.18
C VAL A 1037 33.68 2.05 -19.12
N VAL A 1038 32.51 2.24 -19.71
CA VAL A 1038 31.46 1.23 -19.79
C VAL A 1038 31.41 0.67 -21.22
N ILE A 1039 31.67 -0.63 -21.36
CA ILE A 1039 31.49 -1.36 -22.62
C ILE A 1039 30.10 -1.99 -22.61
N ILE A 1040 29.29 -1.68 -23.62
CA ILE A 1040 28.00 -2.36 -23.81
C ILE A 1040 28.24 -3.70 -24.50
N VAL A 1041 28.23 -4.77 -23.70
CA VAL A 1041 28.45 -6.13 -24.17
C VAL A 1041 27.12 -6.70 -24.66
N CYS A 1042 27.00 -6.94 -25.97
CA CYS A 1042 25.74 -7.42 -26.54
C CYS A 1042 25.95 -8.41 -27.69
N GLY A 1043 24.97 -9.29 -27.89
CA GLY A 1043 25.06 -10.34 -28.91
C GLY A 1043 25.80 -11.58 -28.41
N GLY A 1044 26.17 -12.46 -29.35
CA GLY A 1044 26.72 -13.79 -29.04
C GLY A 1044 25.87 -14.94 -29.60
N SER A 1045 24.76 -14.62 -30.27
CA SER A 1045 23.85 -15.60 -30.86
C SER A 1045 24.42 -16.29 -32.11
N ASN A 1046 25.33 -15.61 -32.83
CA ASN A 1046 25.94 -16.06 -34.09
C ASN A 1046 27.44 -16.37 -33.95
N VAL A 1047 27.89 -16.80 -32.77
CA VAL A 1047 29.27 -17.25 -32.50
C VAL A 1047 29.26 -18.60 -31.78
N SER A 1048 30.30 -19.42 -31.98
CA SER A 1048 30.52 -20.69 -31.30
C SER A 1048 31.99 -20.81 -30.87
N PRO A 1049 32.35 -21.73 -29.96
CA PRO A 1049 33.74 -21.99 -29.60
C PRO A 1049 34.64 -22.28 -30.81
N GLU A 1050 34.12 -22.99 -31.82
CA GLU A 1050 34.83 -23.32 -33.06
C GLU A 1050 35.16 -22.07 -33.88
N ILE A 1051 34.22 -21.11 -33.95
CA ILE A 1051 34.43 -19.83 -34.62
C ILE A 1051 35.52 -19.01 -33.88
N VAL A 1052 35.52 -19.03 -32.55
CA VAL A 1052 36.58 -18.34 -31.77
C VAL A 1052 37.94 -19.01 -31.99
N ALA A 1053 38.00 -20.34 -32.08
CA ALA A 1053 39.22 -21.06 -32.41
C ALA A 1053 39.72 -20.72 -33.83
N GLU A 1054 38.83 -20.61 -34.80
CA GLU A 1054 39.15 -20.16 -36.16
C GLU A 1054 39.73 -18.75 -36.17
N TYR A 1055 39.12 -17.80 -35.46
CA TYR A 1055 39.65 -16.44 -35.33
C TYR A 1055 41.04 -16.42 -34.70
N ARG A 1056 41.26 -17.21 -33.65
CA ARG A 1056 42.58 -17.36 -33.03
C ARG A 1056 43.62 -17.88 -34.02
N GLU A 1057 43.26 -18.84 -34.85
CA GLU A 1057 44.16 -19.42 -35.84
C GLU A 1057 44.45 -18.44 -36.99
N ARG A 1058 43.44 -17.74 -37.49
CA ARG A 1058 43.61 -16.67 -38.50
C ARG A 1058 44.54 -15.56 -37.99
N LEU A 1059 44.35 -15.11 -36.74
CA LEU A 1059 45.20 -14.09 -36.12
C LEU A 1059 46.65 -14.56 -35.96
N LYS A 1060 46.88 -15.82 -35.59
CA LYS A 1060 48.23 -16.40 -35.55
C LYS A 1060 48.89 -16.46 -36.93
N ASN A 1061 48.11 -16.69 -37.97
CA ASN A 1061 48.56 -16.77 -39.37
C ASN A 1061 48.65 -15.40 -40.07
N GLY A 1062 48.65 -14.29 -39.31
CA GLY A 1062 48.89 -12.95 -39.84
C GLY A 1062 47.65 -12.27 -40.43
N TRP A 1063 46.45 -12.58 -39.95
CA TRP A 1063 45.25 -11.82 -40.30
C TRP A 1063 45.31 -10.41 -39.69
N GLU A 1064 45.38 -9.39 -40.55
CA GLU A 1064 45.42 -7.96 -40.20
C GLU A 1064 44.12 -7.22 -40.51
#